data_AF-A0AAV3SZ79-F1
#
_entry.id   AF-A0AAV3SZ79-F1
#
_cell.length_a   1.000
_cell.length_b   1.000
_cell.length_c   1.000
_cell.angle_alpha   90.00
_cell.angle_beta   90.00
_cell.angle_gamma   90.00
#
_symmetry.space_group_name_H-M   'P 1'
#
loop_
_entity.id
_entity.type
_entity.pdbx_description
1 polymer ?
#
loop_
_entity_poly.entity_id
_entity_poly.type
_entity_poly.pdbx_seq_one_letter_code
_entity_poly.pdbx_strand_id
1 'polypeptide(L)'
;MESSWNTAQKYAGLFLFEIVFWALVLALGFWLGFPGNGLFVGVIAVLNIIIGMAGYFVTRDSSEFSSFQTATKRQLSEEEAYNLARYMLPYRRGYRVERVVDRGIDPAVSASDDKEDAVRLFKLEFEPLNVSGRATLYMDLEQELSVDLDDLDSFENAIDNVQNVRIVKSWTSTNYEEKVQEVKESLDFDVELPFSSTVEILDSRGASDSISVNVSESDSGLREHSYRHSLDLQRVNRTVSVFNDGSSRIDSGLSLDLPGSIVGVQSWEDAVSPDSSVTKTGISEGDWIRNESERTFSKYEDEEFRHGEDAQRLVNRTELVVNNILGIRFDTVNISTECSRGSTSSVPAGEDTIVTTDCNQPTFVVDTINEKITETGADTGFSHNLTTQGVYQEKRLNETGGISWTSVNVSSPSVSWSCENCAQRSVDLPASETRSLLFNSSSDWVVNESEPSTKIGEVNPSEADINQQFLYNQSGLRVDNTQSFGFDDVDISSKCSLTSSADIPSGESIVTEACNNNSFSGDWIKNEESGSTKYASGPIFIGKGFNRSFTATQGVEATNVRTSTDLQVNVDSLVSETPGCSVVNSSQQTFSADSVSSFTFHKSCSSGSHLNRTPVVKTEADSFYKYGIEFGFRVNSNLTEEQDVEYVVKKSWLDNWNRRDPTETEAFVDGSSKDISIQERVISGTEYVIFVIGDEHGNSSLHQGIHSASLSYFESKSPGSTSGGSESGSGGNSGGGLISGGSGSETPVEEVTSDKYNWSVSAITSEDSRSFQISGYPGATFEKYIVVRNTGDNNVTLDVDCVSLEDQCSWVDVEVDRVVLNRNSFSEKTIAVSGTVPESFRERDSPVQFSIQVSDPEFNGSQSGPHVGYVDFTVTDDPFLGRALDVALKILEGRELESPVSWGNSITIPFFLIPVFWASLVMVLWSMVEWLNPLRKDIAGSDWSTNLKWVSTVGVFLFTYIVL
;
A
#
# COMPACT_ATOMS: atom_id res chain seq x y z
N MET A 1 -16.38 23.36 20.46
CA MET A 1 -16.88 22.12 21.08
C MET A 1 -15.67 21.26 21.46
N GLU A 2 -15.27 21.25 22.74
CA GLU A 2 -14.24 20.34 23.24
C GLU A 2 -14.90 19.03 23.67
N SER A 3 -14.59 17.95 22.95
CA SER A 3 -15.02 16.60 23.32
C SER A 3 -14.10 16.08 24.43
N SER A 4 -14.62 15.95 25.66
CA SER A 4 -13.86 15.48 26.82
C SER A 4 -13.70 13.95 26.79
N TRP A 5 -12.69 13.45 26.07
CA TRP A 5 -12.33 12.03 26.12
C TRP A 5 -11.64 11.74 27.46
N ASN A 6 -12.06 10.69 28.15
CA ASN A 6 -11.39 10.26 29.37
C ASN A 6 -10.02 9.64 29.05
N THR A 7 -9.17 9.47 30.07
CA THR A 7 -7.79 9.01 29.90
C THR A 7 -7.70 7.64 29.20
N ALA A 8 -8.64 6.72 29.46
CA ALA A 8 -8.68 5.41 28.79
C ALA A 8 -9.04 5.54 27.29
N GLN A 9 -9.93 6.46 26.94
CA GLN A 9 -10.29 6.75 25.56
C GLN A 9 -9.14 7.44 24.81
N LYS A 10 -8.36 8.28 25.49
CA LYS A 10 -7.11 8.85 24.93
C LYS A 10 -6.08 7.77 24.65
N TYR A 11 -5.92 6.79 25.55
CA TYR A 11 -5.02 5.65 25.33
C TYR A 11 -5.51 4.72 24.22
N ALA A 12 -6.81 4.45 24.14
CA ALA A 12 -7.41 3.67 23.05
C ALA A 12 -7.27 4.39 21.69
N GLY A 13 -7.44 5.71 21.66
CA GLY A 13 -7.23 6.53 20.47
C GLY A 13 -5.78 6.52 19.99
N LEU A 14 -4.82 6.61 20.92
CA LEU A 14 -3.39 6.53 20.60
C LEU A 14 -3.00 5.15 20.05
N PHE A 15 -3.53 4.09 20.65
CA PHE A 15 -3.29 2.71 20.20
C PHE A 15 -3.91 2.43 18.82
N LEU A 16 -5.12 2.94 18.55
CA LEU A 16 -5.75 2.83 17.24
C LEU A 16 -5.03 3.65 16.18
N PHE A 17 -4.52 4.83 16.52
CA PHE A 17 -3.70 5.63 15.63
C PHE A 17 -2.41 4.89 15.23
N GLU A 18 -1.74 4.23 16.17
CA GLU A 18 -0.54 3.43 15.91
C GLU A 18 -0.83 2.26 14.94
N ILE A 19 -1.93 1.55 15.14
CA ILE A 19 -2.34 0.45 14.26
C ILE A 19 -2.64 0.95 12.83
N VAL A 20 -3.37 2.06 12.72
CA VAL A 20 -3.71 2.66 11.42
C VAL A 20 -2.45 3.17 10.73
N PHE A 21 -1.53 3.80 11.46
CA PHE A 21 -0.26 4.29 10.93
C PHE A 21 0.57 3.14 10.32
N TRP A 22 0.73 2.02 11.03
CA TRP A 22 1.47 0.87 10.49
C TRP A 22 0.76 0.18 9.32
N ALA A 23 -0.58 0.11 9.33
CA ALA A 23 -1.33 -0.38 8.18
C ALA A 23 -1.12 0.50 6.94
N LEU A 24 -1.05 1.83 7.12
CA LEU A 24 -0.82 2.80 6.05
C LEU A 24 0.63 2.75 5.53
N VAL A 25 1.62 2.60 6.41
CA VAL A 25 3.04 2.43 6.04
C VAL A 25 3.27 1.12 5.28
N LEU A 26 2.63 0.03 5.71
CA LEU A 26 2.72 -1.26 5.01
C LEU A 26 1.99 -1.20 3.64
N ALA A 27 0.82 -0.55 3.58
CA ALA A 27 0.10 -0.35 2.34
C ALA A 27 0.88 0.54 1.35
N LEU A 28 1.44 1.67 1.81
CA LEU A 28 2.26 2.57 0.99
C LEU A 28 3.59 1.94 0.58
N GLY A 29 4.24 1.17 1.45
CA GLY A 29 5.46 0.43 1.12
C GLY A 29 5.24 -0.64 0.04
N PHE A 30 4.05 -1.27 0.03
CA PHE A 30 3.65 -2.23 -1.00
C PHE A 30 3.23 -1.53 -2.30
N TRP A 31 2.63 -0.34 -2.21
CA TRP A 31 2.16 0.44 -3.37
C TRP A 31 3.30 1.16 -4.11
N LEU A 32 4.33 1.62 -3.40
CA LEU A 32 5.48 2.32 -3.97
C LEU A 32 6.59 1.39 -4.50
N GLY A 33 6.38 0.07 -4.49
CA GLY A 33 7.23 -0.88 -5.23
C GLY A 33 8.70 -0.92 -4.82
N PHE A 34 9.06 -0.65 -3.55
CA PHE A 34 10.44 -0.73 -3.09
C PHE A 34 10.92 -2.19 -3.00
N PRO A 35 11.82 -2.67 -3.88
CA PRO A 35 12.38 -4.00 -3.80
C PRO A 35 13.72 -3.90 -3.06
N GLY A 36 13.70 -4.18 -1.75
CA GLY A 36 14.95 -4.45 -1.02
C GLY A 36 15.05 -3.80 0.36
N ASN A 37 15.41 -4.65 1.33
CA ASN A 37 15.87 -4.33 2.68
C ASN A 37 14.78 -4.08 3.74
N GLY A 38 14.17 -5.18 4.21
CA GLY A 38 13.42 -5.23 5.48
C GLY A 38 14.22 -4.79 6.72
N LEU A 39 15.55 -4.64 6.60
CA LEU A 39 16.43 -4.05 7.61
C LEU A 39 16.11 -2.57 7.88
N PHE A 40 15.67 -1.79 6.88
CA PHE A 40 15.39 -0.36 7.06
C PHE A 40 14.09 -0.11 7.84
N VAL A 41 13.08 -0.95 7.58
CA VAL A 41 11.79 -0.92 8.29
C VAL A 41 11.97 -1.33 9.76
N GLY A 42 12.83 -2.33 10.03
CA GLY A 42 13.17 -2.74 11.39
C GLY A 42 13.90 -1.65 12.19
N VAL A 43 14.82 -0.91 11.57
CA VAL A 43 15.54 0.19 12.23
C VAL A 43 14.61 1.36 12.55
N ILE A 44 13.70 1.72 11.64
CA ILE A 44 12.71 2.79 11.87
C ILE A 44 11.69 2.39 12.96
N ALA A 45 11.29 1.12 13.03
CA ALA A 45 10.43 0.62 14.10
C ALA A 45 11.09 0.74 15.48
N VAL A 46 12.37 0.36 15.60
CA VAL A 46 13.13 0.48 16.86
C VAL A 46 13.36 1.94 17.23
N LEU A 47 13.63 2.82 16.26
CA LEU A 47 13.83 4.25 16.51
C LEU A 47 12.56 4.94 17.05
N ASN A 48 11.38 4.59 16.51
CA ASN A 48 10.10 5.14 16.97
C ASN A 48 9.71 4.64 18.36
N ILE A 49 10.04 3.39 18.70
CA ILE A 49 9.86 2.87 20.07
C ILE A 49 10.75 3.64 21.06
N ILE A 50 11.99 3.97 20.67
CA ILE A 50 12.92 4.78 21.49
C ILE A 50 12.41 6.22 21.65
N ILE A 51 11.87 6.84 20.59
CA ILE A 51 11.28 8.18 20.64
C ILE A 51 10.01 8.20 21.50
N GLY A 52 9.16 7.18 21.39
CA GLY A 52 7.98 7.00 22.24
C GLY A 52 8.34 6.83 23.73
N MET A 53 9.39 6.06 24.03
CA MET A 53 9.92 5.96 25.40
C MET A 53 10.56 7.28 25.88
N ALA A 54 11.27 8.01 25.01
CA ALA A 54 11.85 9.31 25.36
C ALA A 54 10.75 10.34 25.66
N GLY A 55 9.66 10.37 24.90
CA GLY A 55 8.48 11.19 25.20
C GLY A 55 7.76 10.78 26.49
N TYR A 56 7.71 9.49 26.79
CA TYR A 56 7.19 8.94 28.05
C TYR A 56 8.01 9.37 29.28
N PHE A 57 9.33 9.51 29.15
CA PHE A 57 10.21 9.94 30.25
C PHE A 57 10.34 11.48 30.38
N VAL A 58 10.21 12.24 29.30
CA VAL A 58 10.33 13.71 29.32
C VAL A 58 9.05 14.41 29.83
N THR A 59 7.88 13.78 29.72
CA THR A 59 6.60 14.35 30.19
C THR A 59 6.31 14.16 31.68
N ARG A 60 7.20 13.50 32.42
CA ARG A 60 6.99 13.20 33.85
C ARG A 60 7.43 14.31 34.82
N ASP A 61 8.27 15.26 34.39
CA ASP A 61 8.63 16.43 35.21
C ASP A 61 9.04 17.61 34.32
N SER A 62 8.11 18.51 34.06
CA SER A 62 8.42 19.92 33.75
C SER A 62 7.14 20.74 33.78
N SER A 63 6.86 21.31 34.95
CA SER A 63 5.98 22.47 35.08
C SER A 63 6.64 23.70 34.47
N GLU A 64 5.81 24.52 33.82
CA GLU A 64 6.02 25.90 33.34
C GLU A 64 6.48 26.08 31.87
N PHE A 65 5.52 26.44 31.01
CA PHE A 65 5.60 27.68 30.23
C PHE A 65 4.20 28.27 29.96
N SER A 66 4.10 29.58 30.18
CA SER A 66 2.97 30.54 30.09
C SER A 66 2.25 30.53 28.72
N SER A 67 0.96 30.90 28.56
CA SER A 67 0.36 32.17 28.99
C SER A 67 -1.18 32.17 28.82
N PHE A 68 -1.93 32.59 29.84
CA PHE A 68 -3.24 33.23 29.65
C PHE A 68 -3.47 34.21 30.82
N GLN A 69 -3.59 35.50 30.51
CA GLN A 69 -4.07 36.50 31.46
C GLN A 69 -5.50 36.15 31.86
N THR A 70 -5.68 35.60 33.06
CA THR A 70 -6.98 35.41 33.68
C THR A 70 -7.23 36.58 34.61
N ALA A 71 -8.32 37.31 34.36
CA ALA A 71 -8.85 38.28 35.29
C ALA A 71 -9.04 37.60 36.65
N THR A 72 -8.36 38.11 37.67
CA THR A 72 -8.34 37.58 39.03
C THR A 72 -9.74 37.68 39.64
N LYS A 73 -10.44 36.54 39.70
CA LYS A 73 -11.69 36.43 40.45
C LYS A 73 -11.37 36.47 41.95
N ARG A 74 -11.81 37.52 42.65
CA ARG A 74 -11.72 37.63 44.12
C ARG A 74 -12.92 36.91 44.75
N GLN A 75 -12.65 36.07 45.73
CA GLN A 75 -13.69 35.45 46.56
C GLN A 75 -14.27 36.51 47.52
N LEU A 76 -15.60 36.55 47.66
CA LEU A 76 -16.25 37.41 48.66
C LEU A 76 -15.83 37.00 50.08
N SER A 77 -15.60 37.97 50.96
CA SER A 77 -15.41 37.69 52.39
C SER A 77 -16.74 37.20 53.01
N GLU A 78 -16.66 36.45 54.11
CA GLU A 78 -17.86 35.95 54.81
C GLU A 78 -18.83 37.07 55.18
N GLU A 79 -18.32 38.24 55.55
CA GLU A 79 -19.12 39.43 55.90
C GLU A 79 -19.81 40.07 54.68
N GLU A 80 -19.12 40.17 53.54
CA GLU A 80 -19.70 40.69 52.28
C GLU A 80 -20.77 39.73 51.73
N ALA A 81 -20.53 38.42 51.82
CA ALA A 81 -21.50 37.40 51.39
C ALA A 81 -22.74 37.38 52.31
N TYR A 82 -22.56 37.54 53.62
CA TYR A 82 -23.65 37.62 54.60
C TYR A 82 -24.52 38.86 54.37
N ASN A 83 -23.90 40.03 54.15
CA ASN A 83 -24.62 41.26 53.84
C ASN A 83 -25.39 41.18 52.52
N LEU A 84 -24.81 40.55 51.49
CA LEU A 84 -25.48 40.34 50.20
C LEU A 84 -26.71 39.42 50.34
N ALA A 85 -26.57 38.30 51.04
CA ALA A 85 -27.67 37.37 51.29
C ALA A 85 -28.80 38.03 52.11
N ARG A 86 -28.44 38.83 53.12
CA ARG A 86 -29.39 39.58 53.95
C ARG A 86 -30.15 40.66 53.17
N TYR A 87 -29.55 41.24 52.14
CA TYR A 87 -30.22 42.20 51.25
C TYR A 87 -31.10 41.53 50.17
N MET A 88 -30.69 40.35 49.67
CA MET A 88 -31.35 39.67 48.55
C MET A 88 -32.52 38.76 48.94
N LEU A 89 -32.54 38.22 50.17
CA LEU A 89 -33.59 37.30 50.62
C LEU A 89 -34.94 37.98 50.96
N PRO A 90 -35.00 39.19 51.56
CA PRO A 90 -36.29 39.82 51.92
C PRO A 90 -36.99 40.59 50.79
N TYR A 91 -36.25 41.09 49.78
CA TYR A 91 -36.81 42.01 48.77
C TYR A 91 -37.06 41.30 47.43
N ARG A 92 -38.17 40.55 47.37
CA ARG A 92 -38.69 39.91 46.14
C ARG A 92 -39.09 40.94 45.07
N ARG A 93 -38.19 41.31 44.14
CA ARG A 93 -38.55 41.72 42.78
C ARG A 93 -37.45 41.32 41.78
N GLY A 94 -37.72 40.32 40.93
CA GLY A 94 -36.96 40.08 39.70
C GLY A 94 -36.12 38.80 39.59
N TYR A 95 -36.23 37.84 40.50
CA TYR A 95 -35.46 36.58 40.41
C TYR A 95 -36.34 35.37 40.12
N ARG A 96 -35.82 34.44 39.32
CA ARG A 96 -36.39 33.10 39.14
C ARG A 96 -35.47 32.12 39.87
N VAL A 97 -35.95 31.54 40.98
CA VAL A 97 -35.27 30.40 41.60
C VAL A 97 -35.45 29.23 40.64
N GLU A 98 -34.43 28.92 39.85
CA GLU A 98 -34.56 27.95 38.76
C GLU A 98 -34.70 26.52 39.32
N ARG A 99 -34.05 26.25 40.46
CA ARG A 99 -34.07 24.92 41.10
C ARG A 99 -33.57 24.97 42.54
N VAL A 100 -34.34 24.40 43.47
CA VAL A 100 -33.84 23.96 44.79
C VAL A 100 -33.50 22.48 44.64
N VAL A 101 -32.24 22.11 44.85
CA VAL A 101 -31.82 20.70 44.79
C VAL A 101 -31.46 20.26 46.20
N ASP A 102 -32.26 19.36 46.77
CA ASP A 102 -31.83 18.57 47.91
C ASP A 102 -30.76 17.58 47.41
N ARG A 103 -29.50 17.79 47.84
CA ARG A 103 -28.50 16.74 47.71
C ARG A 103 -28.68 15.80 48.89
N GLY A 104 -29.64 14.89 48.74
CA GLY A 104 -29.65 13.66 49.51
C GLY A 104 -28.27 13.00 49.45
N ILE A 105 -27.76 12.67 50.64
CA ILE A 105 -26.51 11.97 50.97
C ILE A 105 -25.93 11.19 49.78
N ASP A 106 -24.72 11.54 49.33
CA ASP A 106 -23.91 10.68 48.46
C ASP A 106 -23.33 9.54 49.33
N PRO A 107 -23.82 8.29 49.24
CA PRO A 107 -23.46 7.24 50.17
C PRO A 107 -22.22 6.51 49.66
N ALA A 108 -21.07 7.16 49.73
CA ALA A 108 -19.78 6.50 49.55
C ALA A 108 -18.68 7.27 50.27
N VAL A 109 -18.69 7.23 51.61
CA VAL A 109 -17.56 6.91 52.51
C VAL A 109 -18.03 7.18 53.95
N SER A 110 -18.43 6.13 54.69
CA SER A 110 -18.12 5.90 56.11
C SER A 110 -19.02 4.80 56.65
N ALA A 111 -18.43 3.71 57.14
CA ALA A 111 -19.11 2.70 57.93
C ALA A 111 -18.94 3.04 59.42
N SER A 112 -19.76 3.96 59.93
CA SER A 112 -20.00 4.12 61.36
C SER A 112 -21.46 4.46 61.60
N ASP A 113 -22.07 3.80 62.58
CA ASP A 113 -23.50 3.70 62.87
C ASP A 113 -24.18 4.99 63.40
N ASP A 114 -23.66 6.19 63.10
CA ASP A 114 -24.29 7.45 63.50
C ASP A 114 -24.92 8.13 62.27
N LYS A 115 -26.17 7.75 61.98
CA LYS A 115 -26.98 8.33 60.89
C LYS A 115 -27.83 9.54 61.31
N GLU A 116 -27.66 10.05 62.53
CA GLU A 116 -28.44 11.19 63.04
C GLU A 116 -27.82 12.58 62.75
N ASP A 117 -26.58 12.66 62.25
CA ASP A 117 -25.89 13.94 61.96
C ASP A 117 -25.70 14.21 60.43
N ALA A 118 -26.65 13.79 59.60
CA ALA A 118 -26.57 14.02 58.15
C ALA A 118 -26.90 15.49 57.80
N VAL A 119 -25.86 16.31 57.67
CA VAL A 119 -25.90 17.72 57.25
C VAL A 119 -26.61 17.87 55.90
N ARG A 120 -27.73 18.62 55.84
CA ARG A 120 -28.46 18.91 54.61
C ARG A 120 -27.95 20.22 53.98
N LEU A 121 -27.30 20.10 52.82
CA LEU A 121 -26.82 21.25 52.04
C LEU A 121 -27.80 21.61 50.94
N PHE A 122 -28.38 22.80 51.04
CA PHE A 122 -29.28 23.36 50.02
C PHE A 122 -28.49 24.23 49.05
N LYS A 123 -28.63 23.96 47.75
CA LYS A 123 -28.02 24.76 46.68
C LYS A 123 -29.08 25.63 46.02
N LEU A 124 -28.85 26.94 46.01
CA LEU A 124 -29.65 27.92 45.27
C LEU A 124 -28.81 28.53 44.16
N GLU A 125 -29.31 28.50 42.93
CA GLU A 125 -28.69 29.13 41.77
C GLU A 125 -29.56 30.30 41.30
N PHE A 126 -28.94 31.44 41.04
CA PHE A 126 -29.62 32.64 40.56
C PHE A 126 -28.87 33.29 39.39
N GLU A 127 -29.66 33.75 38.41
CA GLU A 127 -29.23 34.58 37.28
C GLU A 127 -29.80 35.99 37.50
N PRO A 128 -28.96 37.01 37.79
CA PRO A 128 -29.43 38.37 37.94
C PRO A 128 -29.78 38.96 36.56
N LEU A 129 -30.96 39.59 36.46
CA LEU A 129 -31.31 40.41 35.30
C LEU A 129 -30.25 41.53 35.15
N ASN A 130 -29.68 41.67 33.95
CA ASN A 130 -28.68 42.67 33.54
C ASN A 130 -27.21 42.49 33.96
N VAL A 131 -26.75 41.28 34.32
CA VAL A 131 -25.30 40.98 34.40
C VAL A 131 -25.00 39.55 33.93
N SER A 132 -23.95 39.36 33.11
CA SER A 132 -23.52 38.00 32.72
C SER A 132 -22.77 37.32 33.86
N GLY A 133 -23.49 36.54 34.67
CA GLY A 133 -22.87 35.72 35.72
C GLY A 133 -23.88 34.89 36.51
N ARG A 134 -23.55 33.63 36.79
CA ARG A 134 -24.30 32.77 37.70
C ARG A 134 -23.73 32.89 39.10
N ALA A 135 -24.58 33.16 40.08
CA ALA A 135 -24.23 33.08 41.48
C ALA A 135 -24.93 31.87 42.13
N THR A 136 -24.18 31.16 42.97
CA THR A 136 -24.64 29.94 43.63
C THR A 136 -24.45 30.12 45.13
N LEU A 137 -25.53 29.98 45.89
CA LEU A 137 -25.53 29.99 47.34
C LEU A 137 -25.69 28.55 47.85
N TYR A 138 -24.78 28.12 48.72
CA TYR A 138 -24.93 26.87 49.47
C TYR A 138 -25.31 27.23 50.90
N MET A 139 -26.42 26.70 51.39
CA MET A 139 -26.90 26.87 52.76
C MET A 139 -26.84 25.55 53.51
N ASP A 140 -26.19 25.59 54.66
CA ASP A 140 -26.14 24.50 55.63
C ASP A 140 -27.16 24.79 56.73
N LEU A 141 -28.12 23.89 56.95
CA LEU A 141 -29.12 23.99 58.01
C LEU A 141 -28.80 22.97 59.11
N GLU A 142 -28.03 23.38 60.12
CA GLU A 142 -27.71 22.56 61.31
C GLU A 142 -28.91 22.41 62.29
N GLN A 143 -30.13 22.74 61.89
CA GLN A 143 -31.33 22.71 62.75
C GLN A 143 -32.45 21.88 62.10
N GLU A 144 -33.16 21.07 62.89
CA GLU A 144 -34.33 20.29 62.43
C GLU A 144 -35.50 21.21 62.07
N LEU A 145 -35.45 21.82 60.89
CA LEU A 145 -36.57 22.55 60.30
C LEU A 145 -37.23 21.65 59.26
N SER A 146 -38.49 21.27 59.49
CA SER A 146 -39.28 20.56 58.48
C SER A 146 -39.70 21.55 57.40
N VAL A 147 -39.12 21.42 56.21
CA VAL A 147 -39.44 22.28 55.07
C VAL A 147 -40.14 21.44 54.02
N ASP A 148 -41.35 21.83 53.65
CA ASP A 148 -42.05 21.25 52.51
C ASP A 148 -41.55 21.97 51.24
N LEU A 149 -40.92 21.22 50.32
CA LEU A 149 -40.26 21.77 49.13
C LEU A 149 -41.25 22.27 48.07
N ASP A 150 -42.51 21.85 48.16
CA ASP A 150 -43.58 22.27 47.26
C ASP A 150 -44.43 23.42 47.84
N ASP A 151 -44.19 23.81 49.10
CA ASP A 151 -44.87 24.91 49.80
C ASP A 151 -43.91 26.07 50.05
N LEU A 152 -44.03 27.10 49.20
CA LEU A 152 -43.20 28.29 49.22
C LEU A 152 -43.25 29.03 50.57
N ASP A 153 -44.39 29.01 51.27
CA ASP A 153 -44.59 29.69 52.55
C ASP A 153 -43.94 28.89 53.70
N SER A 154 -43.90 27.55 53.59
CA SER A 154 -43.15 26.66 54.49
C SER A 154 -41.64 26.91 54.38
N PHE A 155 -41.14 27.09 53.15
CA PHE A 155 -39.76 27.42 52.87
C PHE A 155 -39.38 28.82 53.37
N GLU A 156 -40.26 29.81 53.20
CA GLU A 156 -40.04 31.17 53.72
C GLU A 156 -40.00 31.21 55.26
N ASN A 157 -40.95 30.54 55.93
CA ASN A 157 -40.92 30.43 57.40
C ASN A 157 -39.68 29.69 57.91
N ALA A 158 -39.17 28.71 57.16
CA ALA A 158 -37.95 28.01 57.53
C ALA A 158 -36.73 28.93 57.43
N ILE A 159 -36.62 29.73 56.35
CA ILE A 159 -35.55 30.71 56.14
C ILE A 159 -35.50 31.75 57.26
N ASP A 160 -36.66 32.28 57.67
CA ASP A 160 -36.74 33.29 58.74
C ASP A 160 -36.31 32.77 60.12
N ASN A 161 -36.30 31.45 60.32
CA ASN A 161 -35.91 30.81 61.58
C ASN A 161 -34.48 30.26 61.60
N VAL A 162 -33.72 30.37 60.50
CA VAL A 162 -32.33 29.87 60.44
C VAL A 162 -31.39 30.78 61.23
N GLN A 163 -30.88 30.27 62.37
CA GLN A 163 -29.97 31.07 63.21
C GLN A 163 -28.49 30.98 62.79
N ASN A 164 -28.10 29.97 62.00
CA ASN A 164 -26.74 29.78 61.52
C ASN A 164 -26.73 29.55 60.00
N VAL A 165 -26.45 30.58 59.21
CA VAL A 165 -26.23 30.45 57.76
C VAL A 165 -24.73 30.49 57.49
N ARG A 166 -24.17 29.41 56.97
CA ARG A 166 -22.76 29.37 56.54
C ARG A 166 -22.68 29.33 55.01
N ILE A 167 -22.15 30.40 54.42
CA ILE A 167 -22.06 30.56 52.96
C ILE A 167 -20.75 29.99 52.43
N VAL A 168 -20.82 29.02 51.51
CA VAL A 168 -19.62 28.24 51.13
C VAL A 168 -18.87 28.78 49.89
N LYS A 169 -19.45 29.63 49.01
CA LYS A 169 -18.74 30.33 47.90
C LYS A 169 -19.64 31.27 47.06
N SER A 170 -19.14 32.43 46.62
CA SER A 170 -19.74 33.30 45.59
C SER A 170 -18.67 34.14 44.84
N TRP A 171 -18.97 34.62 43.62
CA TRP A 171 -18.04 35.35 42.73
C TRP A 171 -18.68 36.64 42.19
N THR A 172 -17.91 37.74 42.04
CA THR A 172 -18.42 39.04 41.54
C THR A 172 -17.77 39.50 40.22
N SER A 173 -18.54 40.30 39.46
CA SER A 173 -18.10 41.13 38.33
C SER A 173 -17.78 42.55 38.83
N THR A 174 -16.85 43.25 38.16
CA THR A 174 -16.08 44.43 38.59
C THR A 174 -16.84 45.74 38.85
N ASN A 175 -18.17 45.75 39.00
CA ASN A 175 -18.90 47.02 39.16
C ASN A 175 -20.04 47.01 40.20
N TYR A 176 -19.80 46.32 41.32
CA TYR A 176 -20.80 46.14 42.38
C TYR A 176 -21.12 47.44 43.15
N GLU A 177 -20.11 48.21 43.55
CA GLU A 177 -20.31 49.42 44.36
C GLU A 177 -21.01 50.54 43.59
N GLU A 178 -20.70 50.71 42.30
CA GLU A 178 -21.33 51.70 41.42
C GLU A 178 -22.82 51.36 41.17
N LYS A 179 -23.14 50.08 40.96
CA LYS A 179 -24.53 49.60 40.76
C LYS A 179 -25.39 49.69 42.02
N VAL A 180 -24.83 49.44 43.21
CA VAL A 180 -25.55 49.56 44.48
C VAL A 180 -25.84 51.03 44.82
N GLN A 181 -24.94 51.94 44.45
CA GLN A 181 -25.13 53.38 44.64
C GLN A 181 -26.15 53.95 43.64
N GLU A 182 -26.12 53.52 42.38
CA GLU A 182 -27.10 53.85 41.33
C GLU A 182 -28.54 53.43 41.74
N VAL A 183 -28.69 52.23 42.32
CA VAL A 183 -29.99 51.72 42.81
C VAL A 183 -30.44 52.42 44.09
N LYS A 184 -29.53 52.82 44.98
CA LYS A 184 -29.88 53.63 46.17
C LYS A 184 -30.37 55.03 45.78
N GLU A 185 -29.78 55.62 44.75
CA GLU A 185 -30.16 56.94 44.25
C GLU A 185 -31.44 56.90 43.41
N SER A 186 -31.76 55.78 42.75
CA SER A 186 -33.01 55.60 42.00
C SER A 186 -34.22 55.20 42.88
N LEU A 187 -33.99 54.71 44.10
CA LEU A 187 -35.05 54.25 45.01
C LEU A 187 -35.49 55.31 46.02
N ASP A 188 -34.82 56.46 46.10
CA ASP A 188 -35.21 57.60 46.94
C ASP A 188 -36.25 58.50 46.23
N PHE A 189 -37.26 57.87 45.63
CA PHE A 189 -38.43 58.56 45.08
C PHE A 189 -39.61 58.35 46.01
N ASP A 190 -39.59 59.08 47.13
CA ASP A 190 -40.72 59.20 48.04
C ASP A 190 -41.74 60.14 47.37
N VAL A 191 -42.55 59.59 46.46
CA VAL A 191 -43.75 60.30 45.99
C VAL A 191 -44.84 60.09 47.04
N GLU A 192 -44.79 60.89 48.10
CA GLU A 192 -46.03 61.28 48.75
C GLU A 192 -46.85 62.06 47.72
N LEU A 193 -47.69 61.36 46.95
CA LEU A 193 -48.77 62.01 46.22
C LEU A 193 -49.77 62.47 47.29
N PRO A 194 -49.96 63.79 47.51
CA PRO A 194 -50.86 64.26 48.54
C PRO A 194 -52.29 64.14 48.02
N PHE A 195 -52.90 62.95 48.13
CA PHE A 195 -54.35 62.83 47.97
C PHE A 195 -54.98 62.85 49.36
N SER A 196 -55.37 64.03 49.81
CA SER A 196 -56.15 64.18 51.05
C SER A 196 -57.63 64.36 50.71
N SER A 197 -58.52 63.81 51.54
CA SER A 197 -59.92 64.20 51.59
C SER A 197 -60.10 65.01 52.86
N THR A 198 -60.66 66.21 52.74
CA THR A 198 -61.07 66.98 53.93
C THR A 198 -62.58 66.87 54.04
N VAL A 199 -63.04 66.23 55.12
CA VAL A 199 -64.45 66.18 55.50
C VAL A 199 -64.65 67.16 56.65
N GLU A 200 -65.28 68.29 56.36
CA GLU A 200 -65.69 69.26 57.39
C GLU A 200 -67.14 69.00 57.78
N ILE A 201 -67.38 68.79 59.08
CA ILE A 201 -68.73 68.65 59.64
C ILE A 201 -69.14 70.01 60.22
N LEU A 202 -70.19 70.60 59.67
CA LEU A 202 -70.70 71.90 60.11
C LEU A 202 -71.94 71.68 60.99
N ASP A 203 -71.81 71.94 62.30
CA ASP A 203 -72.96 71.99 63.20
C ASP A 203 -73.59 73.39 63.18
N SER A 204 -74.85 73.48 62.73
CA SER A 204 -75.62 74.72 62.72
C SER A 204 -76.38 74.99 64.03
N ARG A 205 -76.14 74.23 65.11
CA ARG A 205 -76.79 74.43 66.41
C ARG A 205 -75.79 74.73 67.53
N GLY A 206 -75.82 75.96 68.03
CA GLY A 206 -75.17 76.33 69.29
C GLY A 206 -75.88 75.72 70.51
N ALA A 207 -75.75 74.40 70.71
CA ALA A 207 -76.24 73.70 71.91
C ALA A 207 -75.20 72.69 72.43
N SER A 208 -74.99 72.72 73.74
CA SER A 208 -73.87 72.15 74.49
C SER A 208 -73.96 70.65 74.81
N ASP A 209 -74.55 69.83 73.93
CA ASP A 209 -74.60 68.36 74.12
C ASP A 209 -73.63 67.67 73.16
N SER A 210 -72.72 66.85 73.69
CA SER A 210 -71.76 66.08 72.89
C SER A 210 -72.51 64.99 72.10
N ILE A 211 -72.72 65.21 70.80
CA ILE A 211 -73.26 64.19 69.88
C ILE A 211 -72.07 63.38 69.35
N SER A 212 -72.10 62.06 69.55
CA SER A 212 -71.15 61.16 68.87
C SER A 212 -71.57 61.04 67.41
N VAL A 213 -70.82 61.67 66.53
CA VAL A 213 -70.98 61.51 65.09
C VAL A 213 -70.02 60.41 64.64
N ASN A 214 -70.56 59.23 64.30
CA ASN A 214 -69.79 58.20 63.61
C ASN A 214 -69.93 58.46 62.11
N VAL A 215 -68.82 58.85 61.48
CA VAL A 215 -68.70 58.91 60.04
C VAL A 215 -67.75 57.81 59.62
N SER A 216 -68.16 56.99 58.67
CA SER A 216 -67.25 56.11 57.96
C SER A 216 -67.04 56.62 56.54
N GLU A 217 -65.78 56.59 56.10
CA GLU A 217 -65.38 56.99 54.76
C GLU A 217 -64.96 55.73 53.98
N SER A 218 -65.47 55.59 52.77
CA SER A 218 -64.90 54.66 51.79
C SER A 218 -64.35 55.45 50.61
N ASP A 219 -63.06 55.33 50.38
CA ASP A 219 -62.36 55.94 49.26
C ASP A 219 -62.01 54.88 48.22
N SER A 220 -62.37 55.12 46.97
CA SER A 220 -62.01 54.25 45.86
C SER A 220 -60.51 54.24 45.57
N GLY A 221 -59.77 55.24 46.07
CA GLY A 221 -58.46 55.63 45.56
C GLY A 221 -58.58 56.29 44.18
N LEU A 222 -57.46 56.77 43.64
CA LEU A 222 -57.37 57.17 42.24
C LEU A 222 -57.61 55.95 41.36
N ARG A 223 -58.53 56.09 40.40
CA ARG A 223 -58.82 55.04 39.43
C ARG A 223 -58.82 55.61 38.02
N GLU A 224 -58.41 54.77 37.10
CA GLU A 224 -58.81 54.91 35.71
C GLU A 224 -60.30 54.56 35.62
N HIS A 225 -61.02 55.35 34.83
CA HIS A 225 -62.40 55.08 34.45
C HIS A 225 -62.48 55.35 32.95
N SER A 226 -63.37 54.66 32.23
CA SER A 226 -63.44 54.48 30.76
C SER A 226 -63.46 55.76 29.88
N TYR A 227 -62.54 56.67 30.12
CA TYR A 227 -62.30 57.91 29.44
C TYR A 227 -61.37 57.63 28.25
N ARG A 228 -61.33 58.57 27.31
CA ARG A 228 -60.34 58.53 26.24
C ARG A 228 -59.07 59.18 26.76
N HIS A 229 -57.98 58.44 26.80
CA HIS A 229 -56.66 58.94 27.12
C HIS A 229 -55.84 59.08 25.83
N SER A 230 -54.94 60.04 25.79
CA SER A 230 -53.82 60.12 24.84
C SER A 230 -52.52 60.14 25.61
N LEU A 231 -51.38 60.08 24.92
CA LEU A 231 -50.08 60.25 25.56
C LEU A 231 -49.94 61.61 26.26
N ASP A 232 -50.48 62.69 25.67
CA ASP A 232 -50.44 64.04 26.28
C ASP A 232 -51.56 64.35 27.30
N LEU A 233 -52.55 63.46 27.47
CA LEU A 233 -53.71 63.74 28.30
C LEU A 233 -54.36 62.47 28.83
N GLN A 234 -54.39 62.31 30.14
CA GLN A 234 -55.11 61.24 30.80
C GLN A 234 -56.16 61.81 31.75
N ARG A 235 -57.14 60.98 32.12
CA ARG A 235 -58.20 61.34 33.06
C ARG A 235 -58.30 60.32 34.17
N VAL A 236 -58.43 60.81 35.39
CA VAL A 236 -58.61 59.97 36.57
C VAL A 236 -59.83 60.42 37.33
N ASN A 237 -60.41 59.50 38.08
CA ASN A 237 -61.44 59.83 39.04
C ASN A 237 -61.13 59.24 40.41
N ARG A 238 -61.70 59.85 41.44
CA ARG A 238 -61.71 59.36 42.81
C ARG A 238 -63.12 59.51 43.33
N THR A 239 -63.66 58.42 43.84
CA THR A 239 -65.00 58.38 44.42
C THR A 239 -64.88 58.18 45.92
N VAL A 240 -65.38 59.15 46.67
CA VAL A 240 -65.46 59.09 48.13
C VAL A 240 -66.94 59.01 48.52
N SER A 241 -67.25 58.02 49.36
CA SER A 241 -68.55 57.90 50.00
C SER A 241 -68.41 58.22 51.47
N VAL A 242 -69.19 59.19 51.93
CA VAL A 242 -69.31 59.55 53.34
C VAL A 242 -70.60 58.94 53.85
N PHE A 243 -70.50 58.00 54.78
CA PHE A 243 -71.64 57.36 55.41
C PHE A 243 -71.91 57.97 56.78
N ASN A 244 -73.17 58.31 57.04
CA ASN A 244 -73.62 58.79 58.33
C ASN A 244 -74.14 57.62 59.16
N ASP A 245 -73.28 57.06 60.02
CA ASP A 245 -73.64 56.02 60.99
C ASP A 245 -74.37 56.57 62.22
N GLY A 246 -74.64 57.89 62.25
CA GLY A 246 -75.34 58.58 63.32
C GLY A 246 -76.85 58.65 63.11
N SER A 247 -77.58 58.87 64.20
CA SER A 247 -79.05 58.98 64.20
C SER A 247 -79.59 60.37 63.80
N SER A 248 -78.70 61.31 63.44
CA SER A 248 -79.04 62.71 63.11
C SER A 248 -78.46 63.12 61.77
N ARG A 249 -79.16 64.00 61.04
CA ARG A 249 -78.67 64.58 59.78
C ARG A 249 -77.40 65.40 60.02
N ILE A 250 -76.40 65.22 59.18
CA ILE A 250 -75.14 65.95 59.21
C ILE A 250 -75.02 66.79 57.94
N ASP A 251 -74.68 68.07 58.06
CA ASP A 251 -74.22 68.87 56.94
C ASP A 251 -72.70 68.68 56.81
N SER A 252 -72.26 68.15 55.67
CA SER A 252 -70.86 67.78 55.40
C SER A 252 -70.32 68.56 54.20
N GLY A 253 -69.17 69.20 54.36
CA GLY A 253 -68.33 69.68 53.27
C GLY A 253 -67.31 68.61 52.90
N LEU A 254 -67.38 68.08 51.68
CA LEU A 254 -66.38 67.15 51.15
C LEU A 254 -65.55 67.89 50.09
N SER A 255 -64.24 68.03 50.30
CA SER A 255 -63.31 68.50 49.28
C SER A 255 -62.30 67.40 48.94
N LEU A 256 -62.17 67.10 47.65
CA LEU A 256 -61.22 66.13 47.12
C LEU A 256 -60.05 66.85 46.49
N ASP A 257 -58.85 66.61 47.03
CA ASP A 257 -57.60 67.01 46.38
C ASP A 257 -57.25 65.96 45.32
N LEU A 258 -57.21 66.39 44.05
CA LEU A 258 -56.94 65.54 42.89
C LEU A 258 -55.73 66.07 42.12
N PRO A 259 -54.83 65.20 41.65
CA PRO A 259 -53.71 65.62 40.81
C PRO A 259 -54.22 66.18 39.49
N GLY A 260 -53.53 67.18 38.94
CA GLY A 260 -53.85 67.78 37.63
C GLY A 260 -54.90 68.89 37.68
N SER A 261 -55.55 69.12 36.55
CA SER A 261 -56.62 70.11 36.37
C SER A 261 -57.98 69.48 36.61
N ILE A 262 -58.81 70.09 37.44
CA ILE A 262 -60.15 69.56 37.76
C ILE A 262 -61.12 69.79 36.58
N VAL A 263 -61.82 68.73 36.17
CA VAL A 263 -62.76 68.73 35.01
C VAL A 263 -64.24 68.70 35.46
N GLY A 264 -64.49 69.04 36.72
CA GLY A 264 -65.82 69.01 37.31
C GLY A 264 -65.89 69.76 38.64
N VAL A 265 -66.72 69.24 39.55
CA VAL A 265 -66.81 69.74 40.93
C VAL A 265 -65.81 68.97 41.79
N GLN A 266 -65.07 69.67 42.65
CA GLN A 266 -64.11 69.09 43.61
C GLN A 266 -64.51 69.28 45.07
N SER A 267 -65.50 70.13 45.31
CA SER A 267 -66.02 70.42 46.65
C SER A 267 -67.54 70.39 46.62
N TRP A 268 -68.13 69.65 47.54
CA TRP A 268 -69.58 69.52 47.68
C TRP A 268 -69.99 69.84 49.11
N GLU A 269 -71.08 70.61 49.23
CA GLU A 269 -71.81 70.76 50.48
C GLU A 269 -73.11 69.95 50.34
N ASP A 270 -73.22 68.88 51.12
CA ASP A 270 -74.42 68.05 51.14
C ASP A 270 -74.85 67.79 52.57
N ALA A 271 -76.10 67.35 52.70
CA ALA A 271 -76.58 66.85 53.96
C ALA A 271 -76.85 65.36 53.88
N VAL A 272 -76.21 64.61 54.76
CA VAL A 272 -76.32 63.15 54.82
C VAL A 272 -77.34 62.78 55.89
N SER A 273 -78.43 62.14 55.49
CA SER A 273 -79.48 61.68 56.41
C SER A 273 -78.97 60.52 57.28
N PRO A 274 -79.59 60.24 58.44
CA PRO A 274 -79.25 59.07 59.24
C PRO A 274 -79.28 57.77 58.43
N ASP A 275 -78.34 56.86 58.69
CA ASP A 275 -78.21 55.55 58.03
C ASP A 275 -78.13 55.62 56.49
N SER A 276 -77.57 56.71 55.95
CA SER A 276 -77.42 56.92 54.51
C SER A 276 -76.01 57.38 54.15
N SER A 277 -75.64 57.23 52.87
CA SER A 277 -74.38 57.73 52.32
C SER A 277 -74.61 58.75 51.22
N VAL A 278 -73.71 59.73 51.14
CA VAL A 278 -73.50 60.50 49.92
C VAL A 278 -72.24 59.99 49.24
N THR A 279 -72.32 59.77 47.93
CA THR A 279 -71.19 59.35 47.10
C THR A 279 -70.87 60.46 46.13
N LYS A 280 -69.64 60.97 46.13
CA LYS A 280 -69.17 61.98 45.20
C LYS A 280 -67.95 61.50 44.45
N THR A 281 -67.88 61.88 43.19
CA THR A 281 -66.77 61.56 42.30
C THR A 281 -66.15 62.84 41.81
N GLY A 282 -64.90 63.08 42.19
CA GLY A 282 -64.07 64.11 41.58
C GLY A 282 -63.39 63.54 40.33
N ILE A 283 -63.23 64.39 39.32
CA ILE A 283 -62.57 64.04 38.05
C ILE A 283 -61.50 65.09 37.78
N SER A 284 -60.30 64.64 37.47
CA SER A 284 -59.20 65.49 37.01
C SER A 284 -58.57 64.96 35.74
N GLU A 285 -57.92 65.86 35.02
CA GLU A 285 -57.14 65.57 33.82
C GLU A 285 -55.75 66.17 33.92
N GLY A 286 -54.77 65.50 33.33
CA GLY A 286 -53.40 65.94 33.37
C GLY A 286 -52.53 65.08 32.46
N ASP A 287 -51.29 65.53 32.33
CA ASP A 287 -50.24 64.81 31.63
C ASP A 287 -49.31 64.13 32.65
N TRP A 288 -49.60 62.85 32.86
CA TRP A 288 -48.91 61.96 33.79
C TRP A 288 -48.15 60.83 33.07
N ILE A 289 -48.28 60.73 31.75
CA ILE A 289 -47.44 59.85 30.92
C ILE A 289 -46.39 60.74 30.28
N ARG A 290 -45.13 60.59 30.69
CA ARG A 290 -44.03 61.47 30.28
C ARG A 290 -42.89 60.68 29.66
N ASN A 291 -41.89 61.39 29.13
CA ASN A 291 -40.68 60.80 28.55
C ASN A 291 -40.98 59.73 27.49
N GLU A 292 -41.93 60.05 26.63
CA GLU A 292 -42.28 59.23 25.47
C GLU A 292 -41.06 59.11 24.56
N SER A 293 -40.52 57.90 24.46
CA SER A 293 -39.34 57.64 23.65
C SER A 293 -39.52 56.37 22.84
N GLU A 294 -39.27 56.50 21.55
CA GLU A 294 -39.10 55.34 20.68
C GLU A 294 -37.67 54.82 20.76
N ARG A 295 -37.53 53.51 21.01
CA ARG A 295 -36.23 52.84 21.05
C ARG A 295 -36.21 51.67 20.08
N THR A 296 -35.05 51.39 19.52
CA THR A 296 -34.88 50.21 18.66
C THR A 296 -34.87 48.95 19.54
N PHE A 297 -35.81 48.04 19.28
CA PHE A 297 -35.97 46.79 20.03
C PHE A 297 -35.31 45.61 19.31
N SER A 298 -35.54 45.48 18.00
CA SER A 298 -35.01 44.35 17.22
C SER A 298 -34.78 44.72 15.76
N LYS A 299 -33.73 44.15 15.16
CA LYS A 299 -33.47 44.21 13.71
C LYS A 299 -33.58 42.82 13.11
N TYR A 300 -34.24 42.70 11.97
CA TYR A 300 -34.33 41.46 11.22
C TYR A 300 -34.41 41.76 9.71
N GLU A 301 -34.23 40.73 8.89
CA GLU A 301 -34.31 40.89 7.44
C GLU A 301 -35.73 41.22 6.97
N ASP A 302 -35.83 41.89 5.83
CA ASP A 302 -37.10 42.11 5.15
C ASP A 302 -37.33 41.02 4.11
N GLU A 303 -38.04 39.95 4.48
CA GLU A 303 -38.29 38.78 3.64
C GLU A 303 -39.00 39.10 2.30
N GLU A 304 -39.67 40.25 2.18
CA GLU A 304 -40.32 40.68 0.94
C GLU A 304 -39.35 41.39 -0.03
N PHE A 305 -38.16 41.75 0.45
CA PHE A 305 -37.12 42.38 -0.35
C PHE A 305 -36.26 41.34 -1.07
N ARG A 306 -35.89 41.64 -2.32
CA ARG A 306 -34.91 40.81 -3.04
C ARG A 306 -33.50 41.26 -2.65
N HIS A 307 -32.92 40.58 -1.68
CA HIS A 307 -31.53 40.80 -1.26
C HIS A 307 -30.57 40.52 -2.42
N GLY A 308 -29.66 41.46 -2.68
CA GLY A 308 -28.50 41.28 -3.55
C GLY A 308 -27.21 41.26 -2.73
N GLU A 309 -26.08 41.08 -3.40
CA GLU A 309 -24.76 41.02 -2.76
C GLU A 309 -24.34 42.39 -2.20
N ASP A 310 -24.66 43.48 -2.91
CA ASP A 310 -24.34 44.86 -2.50
C ASP A 310 -25.49 45.59 -1.79
N ALA A 311 -26.65 44.95 -1.64
CA ALA A 311 -27.85 45.61 -1.10
C ALA A 311 -28.77 44.62 -0.39
N GLN A 312 -28.83 44.72 0.93
CA GLN A 312 -29.78 43.99 1.77
C GLN A 312 -30.69 44.98 2.50
N ARG A 313 -31.95 44.60 2.77
CA ARG A 313 -32.91 45.47 3.46
C ARG A 313 -33.23 44.94 4.85
N LEU A 314 -33.03 45.78 5.86
CA LEU A 314 -33.38 45.48 7.24
C LEU A 314 -34.68 46.15 7.63
N VAL A 315 -35.47 45.45 8.43
CA VAL A 315 -36.57 46.04 9.21
C VAL A 315 -36.05 46.35 10.60
N ASN A 316 -36.18 47.61 11.02
CA ASN A 316 -35.88 48.03 12.38
C ASN A 316 -37.19 48.18 13.16
N ARG A 317 -37.46 47.27 14.09
CA ARG A 317 -38.68 47.33 14.91
C ARG A 317 -38.43 48.20 16.14
N THR A 318 -39.26 49.22 16.33
CA THR A 318 -39.18 50.11 17.49
C THR A 318 -40.21 49.74 18.56
N GLU A 319 -39.84 49.97 19.81
CA GLU A 319 -40.72 49.93 20.96
C GLU A 319 -41.00 51.36 21.45
N LEU A 320 -42.17 51.57 22.05
CA LEU A 320 -42.52 52.81 22.73
C LEU A 320 -42.33 52.62 24.24
N VAL A 321 -41.48 53.45 24.83
CA VAL A 321 -41.20 53.48 26.27
C VAL A 321 -41.71 54.80 26.85
N VAL A 322 -42.43 54.73 27.96
CA VAL A 322 -42.98 55.90 28.65
C VAL A 322 -42.83 55.78 30.18
N ASN A 323 -42.90 56.93 30.86
CA ASN A 323 -42.91 57.04 32.31
C ASN A 323 -44.32 57.42 32.76
N ASN A 324 -45.03 56.50 33.39
CA ASN A 324 -46.29 56.80 34.05
C ASN A 324 -46.03 57.13 35.51
N ILE A 325 -46.04 58.43 35.82
CA ILE A 325 -45.73 58.94 37.17
C ILE A 325 -46.87 58.72 38.17
N LEU A 326 -48.05 58.29 37.69
CA LEU A 326 -49.13 57.87 38.57
C LEU A 326 -49.02 56.39 38.88
N GLY A 327 -49.25 56.02 40.14
CA GLY A 327 -49.24 54.64 40.63
C GLY A 327 -50.40 53.76 40.13
N ILE A 328 -51.03 54.09 38.99
CA ILE A 328 -52.16 53.38 38.40
C ILE A 328 -51.93 53.14 36.90
N ARG A 329 -52.54 52.09 36.34
CA ARG A 329 -52.48 51.75 34.91
C ARG A 329 -53.54 52.55 34.13
N PHE A 330 -53.17 53.05 32.95
CA PHE A 330 -54.11 53.63 31.99
C PHE A 330 -54.40 52.64 30.87
N ASP A 331 -55.66 52.30 30.66
CA ASP A 331 -56.07 51.42 29.58
C ASP A 331 -56.54 52.22 28.36
N THR A 332 -56.34 51.69 27.15
CA THR A 332 -56.80 52.32 25.89
C THR A 332 -56.25 53.74 25.67
N VAL A 333 -54.99 53.98 26.05
CA VAL A 333 -54.27 55.23 25.76
C VAL A 333 -54.02 55.31 24.26
N ASN A 334 -54.43 56.40 23.62
CA ASN A 334 -54.13 56.67 22.23
C ASN A 334 -52.63 56.96 22.07
N ILE A 335 -51.94 56.06 21.37
CA ILE A 335 -50.49 56.15 21.10
C ILE A 335 -50.18 56.49 19.64
N SER A 336 -51.20 56.81 18.82
CA SER A 336 -51.04 56.96 17.37
C SER A 336 -50.18 58.17 16.96
N THR A 337 -49.92 59.09 17.88
CA THR A 337 -49.06 60.25 17.67
C THR A 337 -47.59 59.85 17.57
N GLU A 338 -47.18 58.83 18.33
CA GLU A 338 -45.82 58.30 18.36
C GLU A 338 -45.70 56.97 17.58
N CYS A 339 -46.73 56.12 17.59
CA CYS A 339 -46.70 54.82 16.90
C CYS A 339 -47.58 54.79 15.64
N SER A 340 -46.98 54.52 14.49
CA SER A 340 -47.73 54.39 13.23
C SER A 340 -48.51 53.07 13.10
N ARG A 341 -48.11 52.02 13.83
CA ARG A 341 -48.70 50.68 13.73
C ARG A 341 -49.72 50.34 14.82
N GLY A 342 -49.84 51.18 15.85
CA GLY A 342 -50.77 51.00 16.95
C GLY A 342 -51.57 52.28 17.20
N SER A 343 -52.89 52.16 17.34
CA SER A 343 -53.73 53.32 17.67
C SER A 343 -53.97 53.46 19.16
N THR A 344 -53.95 52.37 19.94
CA THR A 344 -54.14 52.41 21.39
C THR A 344 -53.34 51.32 22.09
N SER A 345 -52.83 51.58 23.29
CA SER A 345 -52.25 50.55 24.17
C SER A 345 -52.56 50.82 25.65
N SER A 346 -52.27 49.86 26.51
CA SER A 346 -52.31 50.07 27.96
C SER A 346 -50.94 50.51 28.46
N VAL A 347 -50.92 51.48 29.37
CA VAL A 347 -49.71 52.04 29.96
C VAL A 347 -49.69 51.68 31.45
N PRO A 348 -48.83 50.72 31.88
CA PRO A 348 -48.66 50.38 33.29
C PRO A 348 -48.16 51.55 34.13
N ALA A 349 -48.27 51.45 35.45
CA ALA A 349 -47.62 52.40 36.36
C ALA A 349 -46.11 52.15 36.42
N GLY A 350 -45.30 53.21 36.54
CA GLY A 350 -43.85 53.11 36.72
C GLY A 350 -43.04 53.88 35.67
N GLU A 351 -41.73 53.82 35.83
CA GLU A 351 -40.75 54.43 34.92
C GLU A 351 -40.25 53.44 33.87
N ASP A 352 -39.86 53.95 32.70
CA ASP A 352 -39.35 53.19 31.55
C ASP A 352 -40.23 51.97 31.19
N THR A 353 -41.55 52.15 31.26
CA THR A 353 -42.50 51.08 30.94
C THR A 353 -42.65 50.91 29.43
N ILE A 354 -42.51 49.68 28.95
CA ILE A 354 -42.72 49.34 27.53
C ILE A 354 -44.23 49.26 27.26
N VAL A 355 -44.71 50.14 26.40
CA VAL A 355 -46.13 50.27 26.01
C VAL A 355 -46.48 49.36 24.84
N THR A 356 -45.56 49.22 23.89
CA THR A 356 -45.66 48.30 22.75
C THR A 356 -44.28 48.05 22.17
N THR A 357 -44.06 46.84 21.65
CA THR A 357 -42.81 46.46 20.94
C THR A 357 -42.97 46.51 19.42
N ASP A 358 -44.08 47.05 18.91
CA ASP A 358 -44.35 47.20 17.46
C ASP A 358 -44.82 48.61 17.13
N CYS A 359 -44.06 49.62 17.56
CA CYS A 359 -44.45 51.02 17.39
C CYS A 359 -44.28 51.45 15.91
N ASN A 360 -43.06 51.30 15.38
CA ASN A 360 -42.71 51.56 13.98
C ASN A 360 -41.81 50.45 13.41
N GLN A 361 -41.78 50.34 12.08
CA GLN A 361 -40.95 49.39 11.32
C GLN A 361 -40.24 50.07 10.14
N PRO A 362 -39.42 51.11 10.35
CA PRO A 362 -38.65 51.68 9.25
C PRO A 362 -37.71 50.65 8.63
N THR A 363 -37.57 50.70 7.31
CA THR A 363 -36.66 49.84 6.56
C THR A 363 -35.44 50.62 6.09
N PHE A 364 -34.28 49.96 6.07
CA PHE A 364 -33.01 50.55 5.68
C PHE A 364 -32.26 49.59 4.76
N VAL A 365 -31.60 50.14 3.73
CA VAL A 365 -30.68 49.36 2.89
C VAL A 365 -29.30 49.41 3.52
N VAL A 366 -28.68 48.25 3.67
CA VAL A 366 -27.33 48.06 4.17
C VAL A 366 -26.54 47.21 3.17
N ASP A 367 -25.23 47.29 3.28
CA ASP A 367 -24.30 46.37 2.64
C ASP A 367 -23.46 45.73 3.75
N THR A 368 -23.80 44.49 4.06
CA THR A 368 -23.21 43.72 5.16
C THR A 368 -22.55 42.42 4.67
N ILE A 369 -22.58 42.18 3.36
CA ILE A 369 -22.03 40.98 2.73
C ILE A 369 -20.74 41.37 2.02
N ASN A 370 -19.60 40.96 2.56
CA ASN A 370 -18.33 41.15 1.89
C ASN A 370 -18.07 40.04 0.88
N GLU A 371 -17.75 40.42 -0.35
CA GLU A 371 -17.40 39.49 -1.41
C GLU A 371 -15.88 39.31 -1.54
N LYS A 372 -15.43 38.06 -1.67
CA LYS A 372 -14.06 37.73 -2.03
C LYS A 372 -14.04 36.69 -3.14
N ILE A 373 -13.44 37.05 -4.26
CA ILE A 373 -13.25 36.14 -5.40
C ILE A 373 -11.84 35.55 -5.30
N THR A 374 -11.72 34.22 -5.40
CA THR A 374 -10.41 33.56 -5.45
C THR A 374 -9.79 33.65 -6.84
N GLU A 375 -8.51 33.33 -6.94
CA GLU A 375 -7.89 33.07 -8.23
C GLU A 375 -8.55 31.85 -8.89
N THR A 376 -8.53 31.81 -10.22
CA THR A 376 -8.98 30.64 -10.99
C THR A 376 -8.05 29.46 -10.69
N GLY A 377 -8.61 28.26 -10.53
CA GLY A 377 -7.85 27.03 -10.33
C GLY A 377 -8.43 25.86 -11.13
N ALA A 378 -7.69 24.75 -11.16
CA ALA A 378 -8.13 23.51 -11.81
C ALA A 378 -9.27 22.87 -11.02
N ASP A 379 -10.38 22.53 -11.69
CA ASP A 379 -11.50 21.83 -11.05
C ASP A 379 -11.11 20.36 -10.84
N THR A 380 -10.70 20.00 -9.63
CA THR A 380 -10.30 18.63 -9.29
C THR A 380 -11.46 17.63 -9.35
N GLY A 381 -12.71 18.11 -9.42
CA GLY A 381 -13.89 17.28 -9.63
C GLY A 381 -14.20 17.03 -11.12
N PHE A 382 -13.51 17.72 -12.03
CA PHE A 382 -13.66 17.55 -13.47
C PHE A 382 -12.69 16.49 -14.01
N SER A 383 -13.17 15.66 -14.95
CA SER A 383 -12.34 14.66 -15.62
C SER A 383 -11.59 15.32 -16.78
N HIS A 384 -10.35 15.75 -16.54
CA HIS A 384 -9.51 16.41 -17.54
C HIS A 384 -9.05 15.42 -18.62
N ASN A 385 -9.06 15.85 -19.88
CA ASN A 385 -8.42 15.15 -21.00
C ASN A 385 -7.75 16.17 -21.91
N LEU A 386 -6.96 15.75 -22.90
CA LEU A 386 -6.24 16.67 -23.80
C LEU A 386 -7.11 17.64 -24.62
N THR A 387 -8.41 17.41 -24.75
CA THR A 387 -9.32 18.28 -25.53
C THR A 387 -10.22 19.13 -24.67
N THR A 388 -10.30 18.83 -23.37
CA THR A 388 -11.21 19.50 -22.45
C THR A 388 -10.66 19.36 -21.04
N GLN A 389 -10.39 20.47 -20.40
CA GLN A 389 -10.10 20.53 -18.98
C GLN A 389 -11.20 21.34 -18.29
N GLY A 390 -11.25 21.28 -16.96
CA GLY A 390 -12.20 22.02 -16.13
C GLY A 390 -11.48 23.03 -15.25
N VAL A 391 -11.98 24.25 -15.20
CA VAL A 391 -11.48 25.25 -14.24
C VAL A 391 -12.63 25.76 -13.39
N TYR A 392 -12.30 26.25 -12.20
CA TYR A 392 -13.25 26.83 -11.29
C TYR A 392 -12.74 28.15 -10.71
N GLN A 393 -13.68 28.97 -10.27
CA GLN A 393 -13.43 30.13 -9.44
C GLN A 393 -14.40 30.11 -8.26
N GLU A 394 -13.89 30.36 -7.05
CA GLU A 394 -14.69 30.41 -5.83
C GLU A 394 -15.04 31.87 -5.50
N LYS A 395 -16.33 32.15 -5.32
CA LYS A 395 -16.82 33.40 -4.73
C LYS A 395 -17.23 33.13 -3.30
N ARG A 396 -16.60 33.82 -2.35
CA ARG A 396 -16.92 33.77 -0.92
C ARG A 396 -17.74 34.98 -0.54
N LEU A 397 -18.87 34.75 0.10
CA LEU A 397 -19.76 35.74 0.66
C LEU A 397 -19.63 35.68 2.18
N ASN A 398 -19.22 36.77 2.80
CA ASN A 398 -19.02 36.83 4.24
C ASN A 398 -19.97 37.84 4.87
N GLU A 399 -20.89 37.34 5.68
CA GLU A 399 -21.84 38.19 6.43
C GLU A 399 -21.12 38.84 7.61
N THR A 400 -21.24 40.17 7.73
CA THR A 400 -20.55 40.96 8.76
C THR A 400 -21.47 41.81 9.63
N GLY A 401 -22.76 41.85 9.31
CA GLY A 401 -23.79 42.60 10.03
C GLY A 401 -24.41 41.85 11.20
N GLY A 402 -24.17 40.55 11.35
CA GLY A 402 -24.74 39.72 12.42
C GLY A 402 -26.19 39.32 12.16
N ILE A 403 -26.63 39.35 10.90
CA ILE A 403 -28.02 39.10 10.50
C ILE A 403 -28.03 37.96 9.46
N SER A 404 -28.98 37.04 9.60
CA SER A 404 -29.15 35.98 8.61
C SER A 404 -29.97 36.50 7.45
N TRP A 405 -29.53 36.19 6.24
CA TRP A 405 -30.17 36.60 5.00
C TRP A 405 -30.69 35.38 4.24
N THR A 406 -31.97 35.42 3.87
CA THR A 406 -32.58 34.40 3.01
C THR A 406 -32.61 34.83 1.56
N SER A 407 -32.42 33.87 0.67
CA SER A 407 -32.56 34.07 -0.78
C SER A 407 -31.68 35.18 -1.39
N VAL A 408 -30.46 35.40 -0.90
CA VAL A 408 -29.52 36.39 -1.45
C VAL A 408 -29.21 36.05 -2.91
N ASN A 409 -29.43 37.02 -3.80
CA ASN A 409 -29.16 36.91 -5.21
C ASN A 409 -27.68 37.14 -5.50
N VAL A 410 -27.00 36.07 -5.90
CA VAL A 410 -25.55 36.04 -6.14
C VAL A 410 -25.28 35.93 -7.62
N SER A 411 -24.55 36.91 -8.15
CA SER A 411 -24.06 36.92 -9.52
C SER A 411 -22.72 36.18 -9.62
N SER A 412 -22.47 35.59 -10.79
CA SER A 412 -21.15 35.00 -11.07
C SER A 412 -20.07 36.08 -11.13
N PRO A 413 -18.82 35.76 -10.73
CA PRO A 413 -17.69 36.65 -10.96
C PRO A 413 -17.50 36.94 -12.45
N SER A 414 -16.92 38.10 -12.77
CA SER A 414 -16.54 38.44 -14.14
C SER A 414 -15.37 37.56 -14.58
N VAL A 415 -15.64 36.58 -15.42
CA VAL A 415 -14.67 35.62 -15.94
C VAL A 415 -14.39 35.87 -17.42
N SER A 416 -13.15 35.63 -17.87
CA SER A 416 -12.72 35.77 -19.27
C SER A 416 -13.06 34.55 -20.15
N TRP A 417 -13.59 33.50 -19.57
CA TRP A 417 -13.88 32.21 -20.18
C TRP A 417 -15.40 31.98 -20.21
N SER A 418 -15.87 31.06 -21.06
CA SER A 418 -17.27 30.59 -20.99
C SER A 418 -17.55 30.07 -19.58
N CYS A 419 -18.78 30.16 -19.10
CA CYS A 419 -19.13 29.64 -17.78
C CYS A 419 -20.40 28.80 -17.86
N GLU A 420 -20.33 27.57 -17.35
CA GLU A 420 -21.40 26.58 -17.48
C GLU A 420 -22.48 26.77 -16.42
N ASN A 421 -22.09 27.20 -15.22
CA ASN A 421 -22.99 27.35 -14.07
C ASN A 421 -23.06 28.80 -13.55
N CYS A 422 -22.80 29.79 -14.39
CA CYS A 422 -22.83 31.22 -14.05
C CYS A 422 -24.22 31.88 -14.04
N ALA A 423 -25.29 31.08 -14.07
CA ALA A 423 -26.61 31.61 -13.77
C ALA A 423 -26.62 32.19 -12.34
N GLN A 424 -27.38 33.27 -12.16
CA GLN A 424 -27.59 33.87 -10.85
C GLN A 424 -28.18 32.84 -9.89
N ARG A 425 -27.65 32.78 -8.66
CA ARG A 425 -28.06 31.80 -7.64
C ARG A 425 -28.72 32.50 -6.47
N SER A 426 -29.64 31.80 -5.83
CA SER A 426 -30.25 32.25 -4.58
C SER A 426 -29.62 31.45 -3.44
N VAL A 427 -29.06 32.14 -2.44
CA VAL A 427 -28.27 31.52 -1.36
C VAL A 427 -28.71 32.07 -0.02
N ASP A 428 -28.94 31.17 0.93
CA ASP A 428 -29.15 31.54 2.33
C ASP A 428 -27.79 31.74 3.01
N LEU A 429 -27.61 32.91 3.60
CA LEU A 429 -26.38 33.34 4.25
C LEU A 429 -26.65 33.56 5.75
N PRO A 430 -26.31 32.59 6.62
CA PRO A 430 -26.49 32.75 8.06
C PRO A 430 -25.65 33.89 8.63
N ALA A 431 -26.12 34.43 9.77
CA ALA A 431 -25.45 35.51 10.48
C ALA A 431 -23.99 35.16 10.81
N SER A 432 -23.08 36.08 10.51
CA SER A 432 -21.63 35.92 10.78
C SER A 432 -20.98 34.68 10.15
N GLU A 433 -21.60 34.08 9.12
CA GLU A 433 -21.03 32.95 8.40
C GLU A 433 -20.46 33.36 7.03
N THR A 434 -19.53 32.55 6.54
CA THR A 434 -19.04 32.62 5.16
C THR A 434 -19.67 31.51 4.33
N ARG A 435 -20.25 31.86 3.18
CA ARG A 435 -20.69 30.91 2.16
C ARG A 435 -19.78 30.96 0.94
N SER A 436 -19.38 29.78 0.47
CA SER A 436 -18.55 29.61 -0.71
C SER A 436 -19.39 29.08 -1.87
N LEU A 437 -19.27 29.71 -3.04
CA LEU A 437 -19.95 29.33 -4.26
C LEU A 437 -18.90 29.06 -5.35
N LEU A 438 -18.96 27.87 -5.93
CA LEU A 438 -18.07 27.47 -7.01
C LEU A 438 -18.74 27.74 -8.36
N PHE A 439 -18.00 28.43 -9.23
CA PHE A 439 -18.35 28.68 -10.62
C PHE A 439 -17.34 27.97 -11.51
N ASN A 440 -17.82 27.15 -12.43
CA ASN A 440 -16.99 26.29 -13.26
C ASN A 440 -17.35 26.37 -14.73
N SER A 441 -16.45 25.82 -15.54
CA SER A 441 -16.61 25.63 -16.97
C SER A 441 -15.48 24.79 -17.51
N SER A 442 -15.72 24.26 -18.70
CA SER A 442 -14.76 23.49 -19.45
C SER A 442 -14.35 24.18 -20.74
N SER A 443 -13.09 24.00 -21.12
CA SER A 443 -12.54 24.45 -22.41
C SER A 443 -11.25 23.68 -22.71
N ASP A 444 -10.68 23.96 -23.88
CA ASP A 444 -9.40 23.41 -24.29
C ASP A 444 -8.30 24.43 -24.01
N TRP A 445 -7.61 24.25 -22.88
CA TRP A 445 -6.50 25.10 -22.43
C TRP A 445 -5.13 24.43 -22.61
N VAL A 446 -5.10 23.13 -22.83
CA VAL A 446 -3.91 22.35 -23.13
C VAL A 446 -3.82 22.20 -24.65
N VAL A 447 -2.92 22.93 -25.27
CA VAL A 447 -2.80 23.02 -26.73
C VAL A 447 -1.42 22.60 -27.21
N ASN A 448 -1.20 22.65 -28.53
CA ASN A 448 0.08 22.36 -29.17
C ASN A 448 0.62 20.95 -28.86
N GLU A 449 -0.27 19.96 -28.72
CA GLU A 449 0.16 18.59 -28.39
C GLU A 449 1.01 18.00 -29.53
N SER A 450 2.24 17.60 -29.19
CA SER A 450 3.18 16.99 -30.13
C SER A 450 3.95 15.84 -29.48
N GLU A 451 4.42 14.90 -30.30
CA GLU A 451 5.11 13.69 -29.85
C GLU A 451 6.59 13.70 -30.27
N PRO A 452 7.46 14.51 -29.65
CA PRO A 452 8.87 14.53 -29.99
C PRO A 452 9.53 13.19 -29.63
N SER A 453 10.47 12.74 -30.45
CA SER A 453 11.33 11.58 -30.13
C SER A 453 12.21 11.90 -28.92
N THR A 454 12.14 11.06 -27.90
CA THR A 454 12.93 11.18 -26.65
C THR A 454 14.08 10.17 -26.63
N LYS A 455 13.87 8.97 -27.19
CA LYS A 455 14.88 7.91 -27.20
C LYS A 455 14.73 6.99 -28.41
N ILE A 456 15.86 6.59 -29.00
CA ILE A 456 15.93 5.47 -29.95
C ILE A 456 16.77 4.36 -29.31
N GLY A 457 16.21 3.16 -29.21
CA GLY A 457 16.88 2.00 -28.62
C GLY A 457 16.64 0.73 -29.42
N GLU A 458 17.41 -0.33 -29.14
CA GLU A 458 17.29 -1.61 -29.82
C GLU A 458 16.17 -2.49 -29.24
N VAL A 459 15.46 -3.20 -30.13
CA VAL A 459 14.43 -4.18 -29.78
C VAL A 459 15.00 -5.57 -29.96
N ASN A 460 14.99 -6.37 -28.89
CA ASN A 460 15.32 -7.80 -28.89
C ASN A 460 16.59 -8.17 -29.71
N PRO A 461 17.78 -8.02 -29.13
CA PRO A 461 19.06 -8.32 -29.79
C PRO A 461 19.24 -9.75 -30.32
N SER A 462 18.36 -10.67 -29.93
CA SER A 462 18.38 -12.06 -30.36
C SER A 462 17.83 -12.28 -31.78
N GLU A 463 17.04 -11.34 -32.30
CA GLU A 463 16.48 -11.42 -33.66
C GLU A 463 17.23 -10.54 -34.66
N ALA A 464 18.14 -9.69 -34.18
CA ALA A 464 18.97 -8.84 -35.03
C ALA A 464 20.15 -9.63 -35.62
N ASP A 465 20.20 -9.70 -36.95
CA ASP A 465 21.34 -10.24 -37.70
C ASP A 465 22.09 -9.11 -38.42
N ILE A 466 23.18 -9.46 -39.10
CA ILE A 466 24.01 -8.47 -39.80
C ILE A 466 23.25 -7.63 -40.84
N ASN A 467 22.22 -8.19 -41.47
CA ASN A 467 21.45 -7.55 -42.54
C ASN A 467 20.20 -6.83 -42.04
N GLN A 468 19.72 -7.15 -40.83
CA GLN A 468 18.50 -6.56 -40.30
C GLN A 468 18.56 -6.42 -38.78
N GLN A 469 18.37 -5.20 -38.30
CA GLN A 469 18.21 -4.90 -36.89
C GLN A 469 16.83 -4.28 -36.64
N PHE A 470 16.40 -4.32 -35.39
CA PHE A 470 15.11 -3.81 -34.95
C PHE A 470 15.32 -2.74 -33.89
N LEU A 471 14.79 -1.55 -34.13
CA LEU A 471 14.86 -0.42 -33.22
C LEU A 471 13.47 -0.01 -32.79
N TYR A 472 13.39 0.69 -31.68
CA TYR A 472 12.20 1.38 -31.22
C TYR A 472 12.48 2.87 -31.14
N ASN A 473 11.49 3.67 -31.55
CA ASN A 473 11.46 5.11 -31.33
C ASN A 473 10.44 5.41 -30.24
N GLN A 474 10.95 5.79 -29.07
CA GLN A 474 10.16 6.26 -27.96
C GLN A 474 9.93 7.75 -28.12
N SER A 475 8.66 8.17 -28.11
CA SER A 475 8.28 9.58 -28.08
C SER A 475 7.84 9.98 -26.67
N GLY A 476 8.07 11.24 -26.31
CA GLY A 476 7.41 11.90 -25.19
C GLY A 476 6.18 12.66 -25.65
N LEU A 477 5.37 13.18 -24.72
CA LEU A 477 4.27 14.09 -25.05
C LEU A 477 4.65 15.50 -24.62
N ARG A 478 4.70 16.44 -25.57
CA ARG A 478 4.87 17.87 -25.32
C ARG A 478 3.53 18.56 -25.49
N VAL A 479 3.19 19.41 -24.53
CA VAL A 479 1.94 20.19 -24.48
C VAL A 479 2.24 21.61 -24.02
N ASP A 480 1.33 22.53 -24.29
CA ASP A 480 1.37 23.92 -23.83
C ASP A 480 0.08 24.27 -23.09
N ASN A 481 0.18 24.41 -21.77
CA ASN A 481 -0.94 24.82 -20.93
C ASN A 481 -1.02 26.34 -20.86
N THR A 482 -2.09 26.90 -21.42
CA THR A 482 -2.33 28.35 -21.48
C THR A 482 -2.72 28.98 -20.13
N GLN A 483 -2.98 28.16 -19.10
CA GLN A 483 -3.29 28.64 -17.75
C GLN A 483 -2.04 28.87 -16.90
N SER A 484 -2.18 29.74 -15.90
CA SER A 484 -1.11 30.05 -14.93
C SER A 484 -0.91 29.00 -13.84
N PHE A 485 -1.68 27.91 -13.86
CA PHE A 485 -1.64 26.79 -12.93
C PHE A 485 -1.68 25.46 -13.69
N GLY A 486 -1.34 24.35 -13.02
CA GLY A 486 -1.32 23.02 -13.61
C GLY A 486 -2.67 22.29 -13.52
N PHE A 487 -2.87 21.32 -14.41
CA PHE A 487 -3.94 20.33 -14.34
C PHE A 487 -3.35 18.98 -13.91
N ASP A 488 -3.94 18.37 -12.90
CA ASP A 488 -3.50 17.06 -12.42
C ASP A 488 -4.34 15.95 -13.08
N ASP A 489 -3.74 14.77 -13.26
CA ASP A 489 -4.39 13.56 -13.78
C ASP A 489 -5.14 13.76 -15.11
N VAL A 490 -4.52 14.49 -16.05
CA VAL A 490 -5.12 14.70 -17.38
C VAL A 490 -5.03 13.42 -18.19
N ASP A 491 -6.16 12.94 -18.72
CA ASP A 491 -6.20 11.80 -19.64
C ASP A 491 -5.52 12.14 -20.97
N ILE A 492 -4.39 11.49 -21.20
CA ILE A 492 -3.55 11.59 -22.40
C ILE A 492 -3.62 10.35 -23.28
N SER A 493 -4.48 9.38 -22.96
CA SER A 493 -4.60 8.09 -23.69
C SER A 493 -5.01 8.24 -25.15
N SER A 494 -5.60 9.38 -25.51
CA SER A 494 -5.94 9.73 -26.90
C SER A 494 -4.71 9.98 -27.80
N LYS A 495 -3.55 10.27 -27.21
CA LYS A 495 -2.26 10.47 -27.91
C LYS A 495 -1.23 9.41 -27.51
N CYS A 496 -1.18 9.05 -26.23
CA CYS A 496 -0.19 8.13 -25.68
C CYS A 496 -0.74 6.72 -25.49
N SER A 497 -0.01 5.73 -25.97
CA SER A 497 -0.35 4.30 -25.86
C SER A 497 0.23 3.63 -24.63
N LEU A 498 1.29 4.19 -24.03
CA LEU A 498 1.99 3.61 -22.87
C LEU A 498 1.56 4.23 -21.53
N THR A 499 1.22 5.52 -21.54
CA THR A 499 0.83 6.29 -20.36
C THR A 499 -0.57 6.84 -20.60
N SER A 500 -1.51 6.59 -19.68
CA SER A 500 -2.91 7.01 -19.83
C SER A 500 -3.21 8.38 -19.22
N SER A 501 -2.49 8.81 -18.18
CA SER A 501 -2.65 10.14 -17.59
C SER A 501 -1.33 10.78 -17.21
N ALA A 502 -1.30 12.11 -17.15
CA ALA A 502 -0.14 12.88 -16.71
C ALA A 502 -0.56 14.23 -16.11
N ASP A 503 0.28 14.75 -15.21
CA ASP A 503 0.14 16.11 -14.69
C ASP A 503 0.71 17.10 -15.71
N ILE A 504 -0.08 18.14 -16.01
CA ILE A 504 0.26 19.15 -17.00
C ILE A 504 0.51 20.49 -16.28
N PRO A 505 1.78 20.87 -16.03
CA PRO A 505 2.09 22.14 -15.39
C PRO A 505 1.72 23.33 -16.29
N SER A 506 1.76 24.55 -15.73
CA SER A 506 1.53 25.78 -16.51
C SER A 506 2.61 25.98 -17.59
N GLY A 507 2.20 26.46 -18.76
CA GLY A 507 3.08 26.73 -19.90
C GLY A 507 3.53 25.46 -20.64
N GLU A 508 4.58 25.61 -21.44
CA GLU A 508 5.08 24.56 -22.30
C GLU A 508 5.95 23.54 -21.55
N SER A 509 5.62 22.26 -21.68
CA SER A 509 6.33 21.17 -20.98
C SER A 509 6.27 19.84 -21.71
N ILE A 510 7.23 18.95 -21.41
CA ILE A 510 7.17 17.53 -21.77
C ILE A 510 6.61 16.79 -20.56
N VAL A 511 5.39 16.25 -20.68
CA VAL A 511 4.62 15.68 -19.56
C VAL A 511 4.81 14.17 -19.40
N THR A 512 5.39 13.51 -20.40
CA THR A 512 5.85 12.12 -20.30
C THR A 512 7.07 11.90 -21.19
N GLU A 513 8.02 11.10 -20.72
CA GLU A 513 9.19 10.65 -21.50
C GLU A 513 8.88 9.41 -22.36
N ALA A 514 7.73 8.76 -22.11
CA ALA A 514 7.32 7.47 -22.68
C ALA A 514 5.82 7.49 -23.08
N CYS A 515 5.49 8.25 -24.12
CA CYS A 515 4.15 8.35 -24.69
C CYS A 515 3.83 7.17 -25.62
N ASN A 516 4.64 6.98 -26.67
CA ASN A 516 4.48 5.91 -27.65
C ASN A 516 5.80 5.18 -27.87
N ASN A 517 5.72 3.90 -28.27
CA ASN A 517 6.87 3.11 -28.66
C ASN A 517 6.67 2.48 -30.04
N ASN A 518 7.23 3.12 -31.08
CA ASN A 518 7.09 2.64 -32.45
C ASN A 518 8.31 1.81 -32.84
N SER A 519 8.11 0.53 -33.12
CA SER A 519 9.17 -0.34 -33.64
C SER A 519 9.36 -0.14 -35.14
N PHE A 520 10.61 -0.13 -35.60
CA PHE A 520 10.96 -0.13 -37.03
C PHE A 520 12.21 -0.97 -37.25
N SER A 521 12.32 -1.58 -38.42
CA SER A 521 13.47 -2.40 -38.80
C SER A 521 14.27 -1.76 -39.92
N GLY A 522 15.55 -2.09 -40.00
CA GLY A 522 16.42 -1.63 -41.07
C GLY A 522 17.81 -2.24 -40.95
N ASP A 523 18.60 -1.95 -41.97
CA ASP A 523 19.98 -2.39 -42.05
C ASP A 523 20.90 -1.20 -41.76
N TRP A 524 21.47 -1.17 -40.57
CA TRP A 524 22.35 -0.11 -40.05
C TRP A 524 23.77 -0.58 -39.77
N ILE A 525 24.06 -1.86 -39.95
CA ILE A 525 25.43 -2.34 -40.03
C ILE A 525 25.84 -2.26 -41.50
N LYS A 526 26.93 -1.56 -41.80
CA LYS A 526 27.39 -1.31 -43.17
C LYS A 526 28.87 -1.60 -43.30
N ASN A 527 29.33 -1.73 -44.55
CA ASN A 527 30.72 -2.01 -44.88
C ASN A 527 31.22 -3.28 -44.18
N GLU A 528 30.43 -4.34 -44.25
CA GLU A 528 30.74 -5.64 -43.68
C GLU A 528 31.91 -6.28 -44.45
N GLU A 529 33.05 -6.42 -43.77
CA GLU A 529 34.22 -7.12 -44.27
C GLU A 529 34.46 -8.38 -43.44
N SER A 530 34.47 -9.54 -44.09
CA SER A 530 34.84 -10.82 -43.47
C SER A 530 36.18 -11.28 -44.01
N GLY A 531 37.18 -11.33 -43.14
CA GLY A 531 38.51 -11.83 -43.46
C GLY A 531 38.50 -13.34 -43.71
N SER A 532 39.55 -13.85 -44.38
CA SER A 532 39.73 -15.30 -44.49
C SER A 532 40.09 -15.92 -43.13
N THR A 533 39.63 -17.16 -42.90
CA THR A 533 40.05 -17.93 -41.73
C THR A 533 41.52 -18.31 -41.89
N LYS A 534 42.33 -18.12 -40.85
CA LYS A 534 43.78 -18.41 -40.83
C LYS A 534 44.13 -19.29 -39.65
N TYR A 535 45.11 -20.18 -39.81
CA TYR A 535 45.70 -20.91 -38.68
C TYR A 535 46.24 -19.91 -37.65
N ALA A 536 45.97 -20.16 -36.37
CA ALA A 536 46.43 -19.31 -35.28
C ALA A 536 47.42 -20.05 -34.38
N SER A 537 47.05 -21.23 -33.88
CA SER A 537 47.92 -22.04 -33.01
C SER A 537 47.39 -23.46 -32.81
N GLY A 538 48.25 -24.33 -32.27
CA GLY A 538 47.88 -25.68 -31.84
C GLY A 538 48.40 -26.78 -32.77
N PRO A 539 48.84 -27.92 -32.21
CA PRO A 539 49.39 -29.01 -32.99
C PRO A 539 48.33 -29.70 -33.85
N ILE A 540 48.69 -30.08 -35.07
CA ILE A 540 47.81 -30.74 -36.03
C ILE A 540 47.97 -32.25 -35.88
N PHE A 541 47.02 -32.86 -35.18
CA PHE A 541 47.06 -34.28 -34.84
C PHE A 541 45.99 -35.08 -35.58
N ILE A 542 46.38 -36.18 -36.21
CA ILE A 542 45.46 -37.07 -36.93
C ILE A 542 45.64 -38.49 -36.42
N GLY A 543 44.59 -39.14 -35.92
CA GLY A 543 44.70 -40.53 -35.45
C GLY A 543 43.35 -41.14 -35.04
N LYS A 544 43.28 -42.48 -34.98
CA LYS A 544 42.03 -43.17 -34.57
C LYS A 544 41.81 -43.05 -33.08
N GLY A 545 40.68 -42.43 -32.68
CA GLY A 545 40.38 -42.15 -31.28
C GLY A 545 41.24 -41.01 -30.71
N PHE A 546 41.81 -40.17 -31.57
CA PHE A 546 42.64 -39.05 -31.19
C PHE A 546 42.12 -37.78 -31.86
N ASN A 547 41.19 -37.09 -31.19
CA ASN A 547 40.60 -35.83 -31.67
C ASN A 547 41.20 -34.67 -30.88
N ARG A 548 42.27 -34.07 -31.41
CA ARG A 548 42.73 -32.75 -30.95
C ARG A 548 42.49 -31.73 -32.06
N SER A 549 41.74 -30.68 -31.73
CA SER A 549 41.53 -29.56 -32.62
C SER A 549 42.70 -28.59 -32.55
N PHE A 550 42.94 -27.89 -33.64
CA PHE A 550 43.79 -26.70 -33.69
C PHE A 550 42.92 -25.45 -33.67
N THR A 551 43.51 -24.31 -33.33
CA THR A 551 42.83 -23.02 -33.30
C THR A 551 43.10 -22.26 -34.59
N ALA A 552 42.03 -21.76 -35.20
CA ALA A 552 42.07 -20.80 -36.30
C ALA A 552 41.40 -19.49 -35.88
N THR A 553 41.68 -18.40 -36.59
CA THR A 553 41.07 -17.09 -36.34
C THR A 553 40.51 -16.48 -37.62
N GLN A 554 39.43 -15.72 -37.48
CA GLN A 554 38.83 -14.93 -38.55
C GLN A 554 38.54 -13.51 -38.04
N GLY A 555 38.93 -12.49 -38.79
CA GLY A 555 38.58 -11.10 -38.50
C GLY A 555 37.28 -10.71 -39.19
N VAL A 556 36.41 -9.97 -38.49
CA VAL A 556 35.21 -9.33 -39.06
C VAL A 556 35.23 -7.86 -38.69
N GLU A 557 34.97 -7.01 -39.66
CA GLU A 557 34.88 -5.56 -39.48
C GLU A 557 33.56 -5.07 -40.07
N ALA A 558 32.82 -4.24 -39.33
CA ALA A 558 31.66 -3.55 -39.88
C ALA A 558 31.41 -2.23 -39.14
N THR A 559 30.64 -1.34 -39.76
CA THR A 559 30.34 0.01 -39.28
C THR A 559 28.89 0.12 -38.84
N ASN A 560 28.64 0.57 -37.62
CA ASN A 560 27.30 0.98 -37.21
C ASN A 560 27.07 2.44 -37.63
N VAL A 561 26.17 2.66 -38.58
CA VAL A 561 25.88 4.02 -39.10
C VAL A 561 24.86 4.80 -38.26
N ARG A 562 24.44 4.28 -37.10
CA ARG A 562 23.59 5.00 -36.14
C ARG A 562 24.40 5.88 -35.22
N THR A 563 23.96 7.11 -35.02
CA THR A 563 24.71 8.16 -34.31
C THR A 563 24.58 8.13 -32.79
N SER A 564 23.70 7.31 -32.21
CA SER A 564 23.43 7.32 -30.76
C SER A 564 22.93 6.00 -30.17
N THR A 565 22.90 4.92 -30.96
CA THR A 565 22.39 3.62 -30.52
C THR A 565 23.43 2.56 -30.84
N ASP A 566 23.99 1.96 -29.79
CA ASP A 566 24.78 0.73 -29.92
C ASP A 566 23.85 -0.40 -30.35
N LEU A 567 24.32 -1.25 -31.26
CA LEU A 567 23.55 -2.37 -31.81
C LEU A 567 24.21 -3.67 -31.43
N GLN A 568 23.45 -4.58 -30.81
CA GLN A 568 23.90 -5.93 -30.53
C GLN A 568 23.37 -6.87 -31.62
N VAL A 569 24.28 -7.40 -32.42
CA VAL A 569 23.98 -8.07 -33.68
C VAL A 569 24.61 -9.46 -33.69
N ASN A 570 23.85 -10.45 -34.16
CA ASN A 570 24.41 -11.77 -34.44
C ASN A 570 25.12 -11.78 -35.80
N VAL A 571 26.42 -12.08 -35.80
CA VAL A 571 27.26 -12.14 -37.00
C VAL A 571 27.56 -13.57 -37.49
N ASP A 572 26.81 -14.58 -37.03
CA ASP A 572 26.98 -15.99 -37.43
C ASP A 572 27.11 -16.19 -38.95
N SER A 573 26.30 -15.45 -39.72
CA SER A 573 26.31 -15.50 -41.18
C SER A 573 27.64 -15.08 -41.81
N LEU A 574 28.40 -14.17 -41.18
CA LEU A 574 29.72 -13.73 -41.65
C LEU A 574 30.87 -14.66 -41.23
N VAL A 575 30.65 -15.49 -40.21
CA VAL A 575 31.69 -16.33 -39.58
C VAL A 575 31.54 -17.82 -39.93
N SER A 576 30.39 -18.25 -40.46
CA SER A 576 30.13 -19.62 -40.97
C SER A 576 30.80 -19.91 -42.34
N GLU A 577 31.11 -21.13 -42.80
CA GLU A 577 31.57 -22.41 -42.21
C GLU A 577 32.87 -22.76 -42.94
N THR A 578 34.01 -22.78 -42.24
CA THR A 578 35.21 -23.43 -42.82
C THR A 578 35.07 -24.92 -42.52
N PRO A 579 35.10 -25.83 -43.52
CA PRO A 579 34.88 -27.25 -43.30
C PRO A 579 35.76 -27.80 -42.17
N GLY A 580 35.14 -28.44 -41.19
CA GLY A 580 35.81 -29.00 -40.02
C GLY A 580 36.14 -28.00 -38.91
N CYS A 581 35.71 -26.73 -39.00
CA CYS A 581 35.90 -25.72 -37.96
C CYS A 581 34.59 -25.22 -37.36
N SER A 582 34.50 -25.12 -36.04
CA SER A 582 33.39 -24.50 -35.31
C SER A 582 33.86 -23.23 -34.59
N VAL A 583 33.04 -22.18 -34.59
CA VAL A 583 33.32 -20.96 -33.82
C VAL A 583 33.24 -21.27 -32.32
N VAL A 584 34.17 -20.76 -31.54
CA VAL A 584 34.26 -21.00 -30.08
C VAL A 584 33.75 -19.80 -29.27
N ASN A 585 33.84 -18.60 -29.84
CA ASN A 585 33.39 -17.37 -29.21
C ASN A 585 31.94 -17.05 -29.59
N SER A 586 31.24 -16.28 -28.75
CA SER A 586 29.88 -15.81 -29.08
C SER A 586 29.87 -15.01 -30.38
N SER A 587 28.94 -15.35 -31.27
CA SER A 587 28.65 -14.63 -32.51
C SER A 587 27.83 -13.36 -32.31
N GLN A 588 27.26 -13.16 -31.11
CA GLN A 588 26.57 -11.93 -30.76
C GLN A 588 27.59 -10.86 -30.34
N GLN A 589 27.71 -9.80 -31.13
CA GLN A 589 28.67 -8.71 -30.93
C GLN A 589 27.97 -7.35 -30.83
N THR A 590 28.54 -6.43 -30.06
CA THR A 590 28.01 -5.07 -29.90
C THR A 590 28.80 -4.09 -30.76
N PHE A 591 28.14 -3.45 -31.71
CA PHE A 591 28.68 -2.40 -32.56
C PHE A 591 28.34 -1.03 -31.99
N SER A 592 29.36 -0.32 -31.50
CA SER A 592 29.17 1.02 -30.94
C SER A 592 28.67 2.01 -31.99
N ALA A 593 27.80 2.93 -31.57
CA ALA A 593 27.23 3.97 -32.43
C ALA A 593 28.32 4.80 -33.16
N ASP A 594 28.07 5.12 -34.42
CA ASP A 594 28.90 5.94 -35.31
C ASP A 594 30.36 5.50 -35.39
N SER A 595 30.59 4.19 -35.30
CA SER A 595 31.93 3.65 -35.20
C SER A 595 32.11 2.39 -36.04
N VAL A 596 33.35 2.18 -36.43
CA VAL A 596 33.81 0.92 -37.02
C VAL A 596 34.20 0.00 -35.88
N SER A 597 33.62 -1.19 -35.86
CA SER A 597 33.95 -2.24 -34.90
C SER A 597 34.65 -3.39 -35.60
N SER A 598 35.72 -3.89 -34.98
CA SER A 598 36.52 -5.00 -35.49
C SER A 598 36.61 -6.09 -34.44
N PHE A 599 36.23 -7.31 -34.83
CA PHE A 599 36.17 -8.48 -33.96
C PHE A 599 37.03 -9.59 -34.52
N THR A 600 37.67 -10.36 -33.62
CA THR A 600 38.41 -11.58 -33.99
C THR A 600 37.71 -12.78 -33.40
N PHE A 601 37.27 -13.70 -34.26
CA PHE A 601 36.62 -14.94 -33.89
C PHE A 601 37.62 -16.07 -33.86
N HIS A 602 37.66 -16.81 -32.75
CA HIS A 602 38.42 -18.06 -32.65
C HIS A 602 37.54 -19.23 -33.10
N LYS A 603 38.15 -20.14 -33.86
CA LYS A 603 37.55 -21.37 -34.35
C LYS A 603 38.35 -22.58 -33.88
N SER A 604 37.65 -23.62 -33.45
CA SER A 604 38.19 -24.93 -33.13
C SER A 604 38.05 -25.81 -34.37
N CYS A 605 39.17 -26.22 -34.95
CA CYS A 605 39.21 -26.94 -36.22
C CYS A 605 39.72 -28.37 -36.04
N SER A 606 39.00 -29.34 -36.61
CA SER A 606 39.44 -30.73 -36.72
C SER A 606 40.61 -30.84 -37.70
N SER A 607 41.72 -31.38 -37.21
CA SER A 607 42.93 -31.65 -38.00
C SER A 607 42.70 -32.69 -39.11
N GLY A 608 41.86 -33.71 -38.85
CA GLY A 608 41.71 -34.84 -39.75
C GLY A 608 41.14 -36.08 -39.09
N SER A 609 41.14 -37.22 -39.80
CA SER A 609 40.72 -38.51 -39.25
C SER A 609 41.50 -39.68 -39.84
N HIS A 610 41.74 -40.72 -39.04
CA HIS A 610 42.24 -42.01 -39.54
C HIS A 610 41.14 -42.76 -40.29
N LEU A 611 41.45 -43.33 -41.45
CA LEU A 611 40.50 -44.02 -42.31
C LEU A 611 40.61 -45.54 -42.16
N ASN A 612 41.78 -46.11 -42.46
CA ASN A 612 41.99 -47.55 -42.50
C ASN A 612 43.46 -47.95 -42.24
N ARG A 613 43.67 -49.25 -42.02
CA ARG A 613 45.00 -49.87 -41.93
C ARG A 613 45.00 -51.22 -42.62
N THR A 614 46.13 -51.63 -43.16
CA THR A 614 46.38 -53.02 -43.57
C THR A 614 46.84 -53.86 -42.38
N PRO A 615 46.67 -55.19 -42.40
CA PRO A 615 47.35 -56.08 -41.46
C PRO A 615 48.87 -55.97 -41.61
N VAL A 616 49.61 -56.19 -40.52
CA VAL A 616 51.08 -56.21 -40.57
C VAL A 616 51.53 -57.41 -41.42
N VAL A 617 52.30 -57.13 -42.47
CA VAL A 617 52.87 -58.15 -43.36
C VAL A 617 54.31 -58.42 -42.91
N LYS A 618 54.56 -59.66 -42.48
CA LYS A 618 55.91 -60.13 -42.13
C LYS A 618 56.55 -60.82 -43.35
N THR A 619 57.67 -60.29 -43.80
CA THR A 619 58.49 -60.85 -44.88
C THR A 619 59.84 -61.29 -44.32
N GLU A 620 60.23 -62.52 -44.64
CA GLU A 620 61.49 -63.09 -44.17
C GLU A 620 62.62 -62.81 -45.18
N ALA A 621 63.75 -62.28 -44.68
CA ALA A 621 65.01 -62.14 -45.42
C ALA A 621 66.13 -62.89 -44.70
N ASP A 622 67.34 -62.96 -45.29
CA ASP A 622 68.42 -63.82 -44.80
C ASP A 622 68.88 -63.48 -43.37
N SER A 623 68.94 -62.20 -43.00
CA SER A 623 69.45 -61.73 -41.69
C SER A 623 68.41 -61.02 -40.80
N PHE A 624 67.22 -60.73 -41.33
CA PHE A 624 66.17 -59.98 -40.63
C PHE A 624 64.76 -60.43 -41.01
N TYR A 625 63.79 -60.06 -40.18
CA TYR A 625 62.37 -60.03 -40.53
C TYR A 625 61.95 -58.60 -40.85
N LYS A 626 61.40 -58.36 -42.04
CA LYS A 626 60.81 -57.07 -42.42
C LYS A 626 59.31 -57.10 -42.09
N TYR A 627 58.85 -56.10 -41.36
CA TYR A 627 57.43 -55.88 -41.07
C TYR A 627 56.96 -54.65 -41.83
N GLY A 628 55.90 -54.78 -42.61
CA GLY A 628 55.30 -53.69 -43.37
C GLY A 628 53.84 -53.48 -42.99
N ILE A 629 53.43 -52.23 -42.84
CA ILE A 629 52.03 -51.85 -42.61
C ILE A 629 51.73 -50.55 -43.37
N GLU A 630 50.51 -50.44 -43.89
CA GLU A 630 50.00 -49.26 -44.57
C GLU A 630 48.78 -48.71 -43.82
N PHE A 631 48.62 -47.39 -43.87
CA PHE A 631 47.56 -46.64 -43.24
C PHE A 631 46.96 -45.64 -44.22
N GLY A 632 45.67 -45.40 -44.12
CA GLY A 632 44.99 -44.28 -44.77
C GLY A 632 44.50 -43.27 -43.75
N PHE A 633 44.68 -41.98 -44.03
CA PHE A 633 44.17 -40.88 -43.20
C PHE A 633 43.69 -39.72 -44.06
N ARG A 634 42.87 -38.85 -43.48
CA ARG A 634 42.31 -37.66 -44.13
C ARG A 634 42.75 -36.41 -43.41
N VAL A 635 43.24 -35.42 -44.14
CA VAL A 635 43.43 -34.04 -43.69
C VAL A 635 42.19 -33.24 -44.05
N ASN A 636 41.57 -32.56 -43.08
CA ASN A 636 40.25 -31.94 -43.26
C ASN A 636 40.30 -30.51 -43.80
N SER A 637 41.44 -29.82 -43.74
CA SER A 637 41.53 -28.39 -44.07
C SER A 637 42.90 -27.96 -44.60
N ASN A 638 42.91 -27.10 -45.63
CA ASN A 638 44.12 -26.45 -46.16
C ASN A 638 44.73 -25.41 -45.21
N LEU A 639 44.06 -25.09 -44.09
CA LEU A 639 44.64 -24.21 -43.06
C LEU A 639 45.95 -24.78 -42.47
N THR A 640 46.22 -26.06 -42.71
CA THR A 640 47.38 -26.81 -42.19
C THR A 640 48.55 -26.90 -43.19
N GLU A 641 48.43 -26.29 -44.37
CA GLU A 641 49.38 -26.41 -45.50
C GLU A 641 50.80 -25.87 -45.22
N GLU A 642 50.98 -25.04 -44.18
CA GLU A 642 52.27 -24.47 -43.81
C GLU A 642 52.72 -24.92 -42.41
N GLN A 643 52.20 -26.04 -41.91
CA GLN A 643 52.43 -26.50 -40.55
C GLN A 643 52.76 -28.01 -40.53
N ASP A 644 53.54 -28.42 -39.53
CA ASP A 644 53.85 -29.83 -39.29
C ASP A 644 52.59 -30.63 -38.92
N VAL A 645 52.42 -31.79 -39.55
CA VAL A 645 51.31 -32.71 -39.29
C VAL A 645 51.81 -33.92 -38.51
N GLU A 646 51.27 -34.14 -37.31
CA GLU A 646 51.54 -35.32 -36.50
C GLU A 646 50.45 -36.39 -36.74
N TYR A 647 50.77 -37.40 -37.54
CA TYR A 647 49.90 -38.56 -37.74
C TYR A 647 50.22 -39.67 -36.74
N VAL A 648 49.23 -40.03 -35.92
CA VAL A 648 49.40 -40.81 -34.69
C VAL A 648 48.82 -42.21 -34.86
N VAL A 649 49.64 -43.24 -34.62
CA VAL A 649 49.31 -44.65 -34.79
C VAL A 649 49.55 -45.39 -33.47
N LYS A 650 48.58 -46.20 -33.00
CA LYS A 650 48.76 -46.96 -31.75
C LYS A 650 49.91 -47.95 -31.91
N LYS A 651 50.84 -47.96 -30.96
CA LYS A 651 51.99 -48.88 -30.99
C LYS A 651 51.56 -50.35 -30.91
N SER A 652 50.44 -50.64 -30.23
CA SER A 652 49.82 -51.97 -30.19
C SER A 652 49.33 -52.49 -31.55
N TRP A 653 49.31 -51.66 -32.59
CA TRP A 653 49.01 -52.08 -33.96
C TRP A 653 50.23 -52.63 -34.69
N LEU A 654 51.42 -52.58 -34.09
CA LEU A 654 52.69 -52.94 -34.70
C LEU A 654 53.25 -54.19 -34.00
N ASP A 655 53.36 -55.29 -34.74
CA ASP A 655 53.87 -56.55 -34.22
C ASP A 655 55.38 -56.48 -33.94
N ASN A 656 55.83 -56.96 -32.78
CA ASN A 656 57.26 -56.97 -32.42
C ASN A 656 57.99 -55.61 -32.50
N TRP A 657 57.28 -54.49 -32.47
CA TRP A 657 57.87 -53.15 -32.60
C TRP A 657 59.00 -52.84 -31.60
N ASN A 658 58.92 -53.36 -30.37
CA ASN A 658 59.95 -53.18 -29.34
C ASN A 658 61.26 -53.96 -29.61
N ARG A 659 61.26 -54.90 -30.56
CA ARG A 659 62.44 -55.69 -30.96
C ARG A 659 63.07 -55.22 -32.27
N ARG A 660 62.55 -54.13 -32.84
CA ARG A 660 63.07 -53.59 -34.10
C ARG A 660 64.47 -53.03 -33.93
N ASP A 661 65.21 -52.98 -35.02
CA ASP A 661 66.35 -52.10 -35.18
C ASP A 661 65.83 -50.66 -35.39
N PRO A 662 66.05 -49.73 -34.45
CA PRO A 662 65.56 -48.37 -34.57
C PRO A 662 66.23 -47.59 -35.70
N THR A 663 67.42 -48.02 -36.19
CA THR A 663 68.17 -47.33 -37.25
C THR A 663 67.70 -47.67 -38.66
N GLU A 664 66.93 -48.74 -38.81
CA GLU A 664 66.46 -49.26 -40.12
C GLU A 664 64.97 -48.97 -40.34
N THR A 665 64.34 -48.09 -39.57
CA THR A 665 62.89 -47.82 -39.73
C THR A 665 62.65 -46.90 -40.93
N GLU A 666 61.88 -47.36 -41.92
CA GLU A 666 61.49 -46.59 -43.09
C GLU A 666 60.03 -46.16 -42.97
N ALA A 667 59.77 -44.87 -43.16
CA ALA A 667 58.43 -44.31 -43.18
C ALA A 667 58.22 -43.54 -44.49
N PHE A 668 57.06 -43.75 -45.11
CA PHE A 668 56.66 -43.01 -46.30
C PHE A 668 55.26 -42.45 -46.10
N VAL A 669 55.04 -41.24 -46.58
CA VAL A 669 53.71 -40.64 -46.74
C VAL A 669 53.56 -40.28 -48.21
N ASP A 670 52.45 -40.71 -48.82
CA ASP A 670 52.18 -40.61 -50.26
C ASP A 670 53.36 -41.07 -51.14
N GLY A 671 54.07 -42.10 -50.68
CA GLY A 671 55.22 -42.71 -51.37
C GLY A 671 56.55 -41.95 -51.22
N SER A 672 56.60 -40.85 -50.47
CA SER A 672 57.81 -40.07 -50.19
C SER A 672 58.29 -40.27 -48.75
N SER A 673 59.60 -40.38 -48.54
CA SER A 673 60.24 -40.36 -47.21
C SER A 673 60.84 -39.00 -46.83
N LYS A 674 60.67 -37.98 -47.70
CA LYS A 674 61.20 -36.63 -47.48
C LYS A 674 60.49 -36.00 -46.29
N ASP A 675 61.25 -35.40 -45.38
CA ASP A 675 60.72 -34.59 -44.27
C ASP A 675 59.71 -35.33 -43.37
N ILE A 676 59.99 -36.62 -43.13
CA ILE A 676 59.23 -37.45 -42.20
C ILE A 676 60.18 -37.91 -41.10
N SER A 677 59.76 -37.73 -39.85
CA SER A 677 60.43 -38.34 -38.70
C SER A 677 59.46 -39.20 -37.89
N ILE A 678 59.96 -40.30 -37.33
CA ILE A 678 59.18 -41.18 -36.47
C ILE A 678 59.53 -40.91 -35.00
N GLN A 679 58.51 -40.60 -34.21
CA GLN A 679 58.63 -40.40 -32.77
C GLN A 679 57.78 -41.42 -32.01
N GLU A 680 58.18 -41.77 -30.79
CA GLU A 680 57.37 -42.55 -29.87
C GLU A 680 56.93 -41.64 -28.72
N ARG A 681 55.62 -41.57 -28.43
CA ARG A 681 55.08 -40.79 -27.30
C ARG A 681 54.00 -41.58 -26.58
N VAL A 682 53.92 -41.38 -25.27
CA VAL A 682 52.78 -41.84 -24.47
C VAL A 682 51.79 -40.68 -24.37
N ILE A 683 50.58 -40.85 -24.90
CA ILE A 683 49.53 -39.83 -24.82
C ILE A 683 48.32 -40.44 -24.11
N SER A 684 47.91 -39.83 -23.01
CA SER A 684 46.79 -40.32 -22.18
C SER A 684 46.91 -41.80 -21.81
N GLY A 685 48.12 -42.26 -21.43
CA GLY A 685 48.40 -43.64 -21.02
C GLY A 685 48.51 -44.67 -22.15
N THR A 686 48.30 -44.27 -23.41
CA THR A 686 48.48 -45.16 -24.59
C THR A 686 49.80 -44.84 -25.29
N GLU A 687 50.59 -45.86 -25.61
CA GLU A 687 51.82 -45.70 -26.41
C GLU A 687 51.49 -45.55 -27.90
N TYR A 688 52.04 -44.52 -28.53
CA TYR A 688 51.85 -44.21 -29.93
C TYR A 688 53.18 -44.09 -30.67
N VAL A 689 53.14 -44.46 -31.95
CA VAL A 689 54.14 -44.14 -32.96
C VAL A 689 53.59 -42.99 -33.81
N ILE A 690 54.34 -41.90 -33.89
CA ILE A 690 53.91 -40.65 -34.52
C ILE A 690 54.79 -40.41 -35.74
N PHE A 691 54.14 -40.22 -36.88
CA PHE A 691 54.72 -39.67 -38.09
C PHE A 691 54.65 -38.16 -37.96
N VAL A 692 55.79 -37.51 -37.75
CA VAL A 692 55.90 -36.05 -37.84
C VAL A 692 56.27 -35.72 -39.27
N ILE A 693 55.31 -35.15 -39.99
CA ILE A 693 55.38 -34.83 -41.41
C ILE A 693 55.61 -33.31 -41.46
N GLY A 694 56.81 -32.90 -41.85
CA GLY A 694 57.16 -31.48 -41.84
C GLY A 694 56.50 -30.68 -42.95
N ASP A 695 56.63 -29.36 -42.85
CA ASP A 695 56.07 -28.39 -43.78
C ASP A 695 56.66 -28.44 -45.21
N GLU A 696 57.77 -29.16 -45.43
CA GLU A 696 58.39 -29.37 -46.75
C GLU A 696 58.12 -30.76 -47.36
N HIS A 697 57.16 -31.53 -46.81
CA HIS A 697 56.75 -32.81 -47.37
C HIS A 697 56.03 -32.63 -48.72
N GLY A 698 56.75 -32.82 -49.83
CA GLY A 698 56.24 -32.53 -51.19
C GLY A 698 56.60 -31.11 -51.64
N ASN A 699 55.59 -30.30 -51.98
CA ASN A 699 55.72 -28.90 -52.41
C ASN A 699 55.26 -27.86 -51.36
N SER A 700 54.32 -28.22 -50.47
CA SER A 700 53.87 -27.43 -49.31
C SER A 700 53.02 -28.33 -48.39
N SER A 701 53.61 -28.83 -47.29
CA SER A 701 53.04 -29.81 -46.33
C SER A 701 52.00 -30.80 -46.89
N LEU A 702 51.06 -31.30 -46.07
CA LEU A 702 49.91 -32.07 -46.53
C LEU A 702 48.69 -31.15 -46.70
N HIS A 703 48.22 -31.00 -47.93
CA HIS A 703 46.96 -30.32 -48.23
C HIS A 703 45.73 -31.14 -47.78
N GLN A 704 44.56 -30.51 -47.79
CA GLN A 704 43.28 -31.18 -47.59
C GLN A 704 43.10 -32.34 -48.58
N GLY A 705 42.87 -33.55 -48.07
CA GLY A 705 42.81 -34.73 -48.92
C GLY A 705 42.84 -36.04 -48.15
N ILE A 706 42.83 -37.13 -48.91
CA ILE A 706 43.09 -38.48 -48.40
C ILE A 706 44.53 -38.82 -48.73
N HIS A 707 45.27 -39.25 -47.71
CA HIS A 707 46.68 -39.57 -47.77
C HIS A 707 46.93 -40.99 -47.31
N SER A 708 48.06 -41.53 -47.75
CA SER A 708 48.53 -42.86 -47.40
C SER A 708 49.84 -42.75 -46.64
N ALA A 709 49.98 -43.49 -45.54
CA ALA A 709 51.24 -43.64 -44.83
C ALA A 709 51.65 -45.12 -44.84
N SER A 710 52.93 -45.41 -44.95
CA SER A 710 53.47 -46.76 -44.81
C SER A 710 54.67 -46.76 -43.87
N LEU A 711 54.79 -47.85 -43.11
CA LEU A 711 55.85 -48.05 -42.14
C LEU A 711 56.46 -49.43 -42.36
N SER A 712 57.78 -49.44 -42.54
CA SER A 712 58.59 -50.65 -42.61
C SER A 712 59.62 -50.65 -41.49
N TYR A 713 59.71 -51.74 -40.74
CA TYR A 713 60.69 -51.92 -39.66
C TYR A 713 61.24 -53.34 -39.62
N PHE A 714 62.43 -53.51 -39.02
CA PHE A 714 63.23 -54.71 -39.17
C PHE A 714 63.60 -55.32 -37.82
N GLU A 715 63.39 -56.63 -37.63
CA GLU A 715 63.82 -57.39 -36.44
C GLU A 715 65.01 -58.29 -36.82
N SER A 716 66.12 -58.22 -36.08
CA SER A 716 67.30 -59.06 -36.35
C SER A 716 67.08 -60.52 -35.96
N LYS A 717 67.51 -61.46 -36.80
CA LYS A 717 67.54 -62.89 -36.46
C LYS A 717 68.79 -63.18 -35.63
N SER A 718 68.75 -62.94 -34.33
CA SER A 718 69.90 -63.25 -33.47
C SER A 718 70.20 -64.77 -33.45
N PRO A 719 71.45 -65.23 -33.65
CA PRO A 719 71.78 -66.65 -33.72
C PRO A 719 71.92 -67.30 -32.33
N GLY A 720 71.00 -68.24 -32.04
CA GLY A 720 70.95 -69.32 -31.04
C GLY A 720 71.88 -69.42 -29.81
N SER A 721 71.29 -69.80 -28.67
CA SER A 721 71.97 -70.63 -27.65
C SER A 721 71.03 -71.65 -27.00
N THR A 722 71.47 -72.91 -27.00
CA THR A 722 70.85 -74.15 -26.54
C THR A 722 71.12 -74.47 -25.05
N SER A 723 70.41 -75.50 -24.54
CA SER A 723 70.59 -76.27 -23.27
C SER A 723 69.88 -75.69 -22.02
N GLY A 724 69.23 -76.44 -21.13
CA GLY A 724 69.01 -77.89 -20.95
C GLY A 724 68.79 -78.20 -19.45
N GLY A 725 67.79 -79.03 -19.11
CA GLY A 725 67.84 -79.95 -17.96
C GLY A 725 67.33 -79.52 -16.55
N SER A 726 66.25 -80.20 -16.14
CA SER A 726 66.09 -80.97 -14.87
C SER A 726 65.65 -80.31 -13.54
N GLU A 727 64.42 -80.69 -13.14
CA GLU A 727 63.90 -81.13 -11.83
C GLU A 727 64.68 -80.86 -10.52
N SER A 728 64.00 -80.25 -9.53
CA SER A 728 63.41 -80.91 -8.34
C SER A 728 63.36 -80.01 -7.07
N GLY A 729 62.19 -80.00 -6.41
CA GLY A 729 62.13 -80.16 -4.94
C GLY A 729 61.81 -78.95 -4.04
N SER A 730 60.59 -79.01 -3.45
CA SER A 730 60.19 -78.49 -2.12
C SER A 730 60.03 -76.97 -1.97
N GLY A 731 58.90 -76.39 -1.55
CA GLY A 731 57.83 -76.84 -0.67
C GLY A 731 57.65 -75.77 0.43
N GLY A 732 56.46 -75.20 0.61
CA GLY A 732 56.14 -74.35 1.77
C GLY A 732 55.21 -73.18 1.49
N ASN A 733 53.95 -73.35 1.86
CA ASN A 733 52.83 -72.42 1.73
C ASN A 733 52.77 -71.36 2.86
N SER A 734 51.93 -70.35 2.63
CA SER A 734 51.17 -69.49 3.57
C SER A 734 51.71 -68.12 4.02
N GLY A 735 50.89 -67.08 3.78
CA GLY A 735 50.68 -65.95 4.70
C GLY A 735 50.71 -64.56 4.06
N GLY A 736 49.55 -63.99 3.70
CA GLY A 736 49.43 -62.70 3.00
C GLY A 736 49.43 -61.44 3.89
N GLY A 737 49.37 -60.26 3.24
CA GLY A 737 48.69 -59.07 3.78
C GLY A 737 49.22 -57.66 3.42
N LEU A 738 48.51 -56.96 2.49
CA LEU A 738 48.15 -55.51 2.44
C LEU A 738 49.26 -54.44 2.19
N ILE A 739 49.19 -53.37 1.34
CA ILE A 739 48.22 -52.72 0.41
C ILE A 739 48.98 -51.84 -0.62
N SER A 740 48.37 -51.62 -1.81
CA SER A 740 48.18 -50.33 -2.51
C SER A 740 48.89 -50.12 -3.86
N GLY A 741 48.09 -49.89 -4.90
CA GLY A 741 48.55 -49.42 -6.21
C GLY A 741 47.62 -49.88 -7.32
N GLY A 742 46.61 -49.06 -7.63
CA GLY A 742 45.55 -49.35 -8.60
C GLY A 742 46.06 -49.65 -10.01
N SER A 743 45.45 -50.68 -10.59
CA SER A 743 45.46 -51.01 -12.01
C SER A 743 44.00 -51.33 -12.33
N GLY A 744 43.45 -50.60 -13.31
CA GLY A 744 42.13 -50.90 -13.88
C GLY A 744 42.17 -52.30 -14.46
N SER A 745 41.50 -53.21 -13.78
CA SER A 745 41.22 -54.56 -14.22
C SER A 745 39.81 -54.53 -14.76
N GLU A 746 39.65 -54.54 -16.08
CA GLU A 746 38.37 -54.92 -16.70
C GLU A 746 38.12 -56.39 -16.33
N THR A 747 37.21 -56.64 -15.39
CA THR A 747 36.71 -57.99 -15.14
C THR A 747 35.69 -58.34 -16.23
N PRO A 748 35.87 -59.45 -16.97
CA PRO A 748 34.96 -59.82 -18.06
C PRO A 748 33.55 -60.15 -17.56
N VAL A 749 32.58 -59.57 -18.24
CA VAL A 749 31.13 -59.75 -18.07
C VAL A 749 30.73 -60.97 -18.92
N GLU A 750 30.28 -62.03 -18.25
CA GLU A 750 29.80 -63.33 -18.74
C GLU A 750 30.12 -63.67 -20.22
N GLU A 751 31.22 -64.37 -20.42
CA GLU A 751 31.61 -64.90 -21.72
C GLU A 751 30.80 -66.16 -22.02
N VAL A 752 29.92 -66.08 -23.02
CA VAL A 752 29.10 -67.21 -23.48
C VAL A 752 29.94 -67.98 -24.50
N THR A 753 30.65 -69.00 -24.02
CA THR A 753 31.49 -69.86 -24.87
C THR A 753 30.74 -71.11 -25.30
N SER A 754 30.59 -71.29 -26.62
CA SER A 754 30.10 -72.52 -27.23
C SER A 754 31.15 -73.14 -28.16
N ASP A 755 30.99 -74.40 -28.55
CA ASP A 755 31.90 -75.10 -29.48
C ASP A 755 32.02 -74.41 -30.87
N LYS A 756 31.16 -73.42 -31.17
CA LYS A 756 31.04 -72.78 -32.48
C LYS A 756 31.13 -71.23 -32.44
N TYR A 757 30.69 -70.60 -31.36
CA TYR A 757 30.60 -69.13 -31.24
C TYR A 757 30.94 -68.66 -29.81
N ASN A 758 31.66 -67.53 -29.70
CA ASN A 758 31.95 -66.85 -28.43
C ASN A 758 31.44 -65.41 -28.49
N TRP A 759 30.71 -64.97 -27.47
CA TRP A 759 30.20 -63.59 -27.37
C TRP A 759 29.95 -63.18 -25.92
N SER A 760 29.72 -61.88 -25.68
CA SER A 760 29.40 -61.31 -24.36
C SER A 760 28.29 -60.24 -24.47
N VAL A 761 27.54 -60.03 -23.39
CA VAL A 761 26.51 -58.98 -23.26
C VAL A 761 26.74 -58.16 -21.99
N SER A 762 26.57 -56.84 -22.05
CA SER A 762 26.81 -55.92 -20.93
C SER A 762 25.90 -54.70 -20.94
N ALA A 763 25.67 -54.09 -19.77
CA ALA A 763 24.94 -52.84 -19.59
C ALA A 763 25.89 -51.63 -19.72
N ILE A 764 25.49 -50.56 -20.43
CA ILE A 764 26.27 -49.30 -20.47
C ILE A 764 26.00 -48.51 -19.17
N THR A 765 26.67 -48.88 -18.08
CA THR A 765 26.75 -48.07 -16.86
C THR A 765 28.20 -47.98 -16.42
N SER A 766 28.60 -46.85 -15.83
CA SER A 766 30.01 -46.55 -15.52
C SER A 766 30.63 -47.41 -14.43
N GLU A 767 29.89 -48.31 -13.76
CA GLU A 767 30.42 -49.24 -12.76
C GLU A 767 29.57 -50.54 -12.71
N ASP A 768 30.19 -51.68 -13.07
CA ASP A 768 29.98 -53.07 -12.60
C ASP A 768 28.59 -53.71 -12.41
N SER A 769 27.45 -53.13 -12.79
CA SER A 769 26.15 -53.80 -12.60
C SER A 769 25.62 -54.53 -13.85
N ARG A 770 25.34 -55.83 -13.73
CA ARG A 770 24.55 -56.65 -14.68
C ARG A 770 23.06 -56.26 -14.74
N SER A 771 22.69 -55.14 -14.12
CA SER A 771 21.31 -54.74 -13.91
C SER A 771 21.12 -53.24 -14.04
N PHE A 772 20.07 -52.79 -14.71
CA PHE A 772 19.62 -51.40 -14.66
C PHE A 772 18.60 -51.20 -13.54
N GLN A 773 18.79 -50.14 -12.74
CA GLN A 773 17.72 -49.61 -11.91
C GLN A 773 17.07 -48.43 -12.62
N ILE A 774 15.75 -48.51 -12.81
CA ILE A 774 14.93 -47.45 -13.40
C ILE A 774 14.01 -46.92 -12.31
N SER A 775 14.07 -45.61 -12.05
CA SER A 775 13.07 -44.93 -11.22
C SER A 775 11.79 -44.77 -12.03
N GLY A 776 10.78 -45.59 -11.75
CA GLY A 776 9.53 -45.61 -12.52
C GLY A 776 8.37 -45.02 -11.73
N TYR A 777 7.75 -43.97 -12.27
CA TYR A 777 6.42 -43.53 -11.88
C TYR A 777 5.47 -43.68 -13.08
N PRO A 778 4.14 -43.76 -12.86
CA PRO A 778 3.16 -43.90 -13.93
C PRO A 778 3.36 -42.89 -15.07
N GLY A 779 3.57 -43.37 -16.30
CA GLY A 779 3.81 -42.55 -17.49
C GLY A 779 5.27 -42.14 -17.74
N ALA A 780 6.23 -42.54 -16.90
CA ALA A 780 7.64 -42.28 -17.14
C ALA A 780 8.17 -43.09 -18.33
N THR A 781 8.88 -42.42 -19.25
CA THR A 781 9.60 -43.08 -20.34
C THR A 781 11.05 -43.31 -19.94
N PHE A 782 11.62 -44.44 -20.33
CA PHE A 782 13.05 -44.71 -20.18
C PHE A 782 13.64 -45.20 -21.49
N GLU A 783 14.93 -44.91 -21.68
CA GLU A 783 15.75 -45.47 -22.73
C GLU A 783 17.10 -45.84 -22.12
N LYS A 784 17.52 -47.10 -22.32
CA LYS A 784 18.79 -47.66 -21.84
C LYS A 784 19.44 -48.44 -22.97
N TYR A 785 20.74 -48.63 -22.86
CA TYR A 785 21.52 -49.26 -23.91
C TYR A 785 22.25 -50.49 -23.38
N ILE A 786 22.06 -51.62 -24.04
CA ILE A 786 22.87 -52.83 -23.81
C ILE A 786 23.84 -53.01 -24.97
N VAL A 787 25.01 -53.59 -24.69
CA VAL A 787 26.08 -53.81 -25.66
C VAL A 787 26.34 -55.30 -25.78
N VAL A 788 26.27 -55.80 -27.01
CA VAL A 788 26.60 -57.19 -27.34
C VAL A 788 27.88 -57.20 -28.17
N ARG A 789 28.85 -58.01 -27.78
CA ARG A 789 30.18 -58.12 -28.41
C ARG A 789 30.45 -59.55 -28.85
N ASN A 790 30.91 -59.71 -30.10
CA ASN A 790 31.45 -60.97 -30.59
C ASN A 790 32.89 -61.11 -30.09
N THR A 791 33.17 -62.13 -29.28
CA THR A 791 34.50 -62.43 -28.71
C THR A 791 35.18 -63.61 -29.41
N GLY A 792 34.55 -64.21 -30.42
CA GLY A 792 35.05 -65.35 -31.19
C GLY A 792 35.50 -65.01 -32.61
N ASP A 793 36.03 -66.03 -33.30
CA ASP A 793 36.56 -65.90 -34.67
C ASP A 793 35.49 -66.10 -35.77
N ASN A 794 34.28 -66.51 -35.41
CA ASN A 794 33.17 -66.77 -36.34
C ASN A 794 32.11 -65.66 -36.26
N ASN A 795 31.41 -65.40 -37.36
CA ASN A 795 30.24 -64.51 -37.33
C ASN A 795 29.14 -65.14 -36.47
N VAL A 796 28.53 -64.36 -35.59
CA VAL A 796 27.47 -64.82 -34.68
C VAL A 796 26.18 -64.08 -35.00
N THR A 797 25.09 -64.82 -35.14
CA THR A 797 23.73 -64.24 -35.16
C THR A 797 23.11 -64.49 -33.80
N LEU A 798 22.56 -63.47 -33.19
CA LEU A 798 21.95 -63.52 -31.86
C LEU A 798 20.50 -63.04 -31.95
N ASP A 799 19.59 -63.79 -31.36
CA ASP A 799 18.21 -63.39 -31.14
C ASP A 799 18.12 -62.63 -29.79
N VAL A 800 17.34 -61.55 -29.76
CA VAL A 800 17.20 -60.65 -28.61
C VAL A 800 15.72 -60.55 -28.26
N ASP A 801 15.38 -61.02 -27.06
CA ASP A 801 14.00 -61.09 -26.59
C ASP A 801 13.86 -60.43 -25.20
N CYS A 802 12.73 -59.77 -24.96
CA CYS A 802 12.36 -59.39 -23.59
C CYS A 802 11.68 -60.58 -22.91
N VAL A 803 12.16 -60.93 -21.71
CA VAL A 803 11.60 -62.00 -20.88
C VAL A 803 11.21 -61.44 -19.52
N SER A 804 9.95 -61.62 -19.15
CA SER A 804 9.42 -61.23 -17.84
C SER A 804 8.60 -62.36 -17.22
N LEU A 805 8.51 -62.38 -15.89
CA LEU A 805 7.69 -63.36 -15.16
C LEU A 805 6.18 -63.07 -15.29
N GLU A 806 5.80 -61.81 -15.56
CA GLU A 806 4.42 -61.38 -15.82
C GLU A 806 4.35 -60.63 -17.17
N ASP A 807 3.41 -59.70 -17.35
CA ASP A 807 3.17 -59.00 -18.64
C ASP A 807 4.09 -57.79 -18.90
N GLN A 808 5.23 -57.71 -18.22
CA GLN A 808 6.05 -56.48 -18.23
C GLN A 808 6.73 -56.19 -19.56
N CYS A 809 7.03 -57.21 -20.35
CA CYS A 809 7.48 -57.03 -21.73
C CYS A 809 6.42 -56.44 -22.68
N SER A 810 5.15 -56.26 -22.26
CA SER A 810 4.12 -55.61 -23.08
C SER A 810 4.31 -54.11 -23.26
N TRP A 811 5.15 -53.49 -22.42
CA TRP A 811 5.45 -52.05 -22.44
C TRP A 811 6.95 -51.74 -22.55
N VAL A 812 7.75 -52.76 -22.85
CA VAL A 812 9.18 -52.66 -23.17
C VAL A 812 9.37 -52.91 -24.66
N ASP A 813 10.06 -52.01 -25.33
CA ASP A 813 10.42 -52.11 -26.74
C ASP A 813 11.93 -52.25 -26.88
N VAL A 814 12.37 -53.20 -27.72
CA VAL A 814 13.78 -53.47 -27.99
C VAL A 814 14.04 -53.10 -29.45
N GLU A 815 15.06 -52.28 -29.70
CA GLU A 815 15.35 -51.72 -31.04
C GLU A 815 15.44 -52.78 -32.15
N VAL A 816 15.91 -53.99 -31.80
CA VAL A 816 16.16 -55.08 -32.72
C VAL A 816 15.86 -56.44 -32.08
N ASP A 817 15.15 -57.30 -32.81
CA ASP A 817 14.89 -58.69 -32.39
C ASP A 817 16.06 -59.64 -32.74
N ARG A 818 16.97 -59.20 -33.62
CA ARG A 818 18.09 -60.01 -34.10
C ARG A 818 19.30 -59.15 -34.44
N VAL A 819 20.48 -59.59 -34.00
CA VAL A 819 21.77 -58.93 -34.26
C VAL A 819 22.73 -59.88 -34.95
N VAL A 820 23.37 -59.42 -36.02
CA VAL A 820 24.45 -60.14 -36.70
C VAL A 820 25.76 -59.44 -36.42
N LEU A 821 26.65 -60.09 -35.65
CA LEU A 821 27.96 -59.56 -35.30
C LEU A 821 29.05 -60.18 -36.17
N ASN A 822 29.71 -59.33 -36.96
CA ASN A 822 30.75 -59.71 -37.92
C ASN A 822 32.15 -59.42 -37.39
N ARG A 823 33.13 -60.27 -37.76
CA ARG A 823 34.53 -60.17 -37.29
C ARG A 823 35.23 -58.82 -37.50
N ASN A 824 34.91 -58.09 -38.58
CA ASN A 824 35.77 -56.99 -39.07
C ASN A 824 35.14 -55.58 -39.05
N SER A 825 33.81 -55.46 -39.04
CA SER A 825 33.12 -54.17 -39.21
C SER A 825 31.97 -53.92 -38.24
N PHE A 826 31.54 -54.95 -37.49
CA PHE A 826 30.40 -54.89 -36.57
C PHE A 826 30.58 -55.92 -35.44
N SER A 827 31.75 -55.92 -34.77
CA SER A 827 32.04 -56.84 -33.67
C SER A 827 31.33 -56.45 -32.37
N GLU A 828 30.71 -55.27 -32.35
CA GLU A 828 29.95 -54.71 -31.25
C GLU A 828 28.69 -54.04 -31.81
N LYS A 829 27.55 -54.25 -31.13
CA LYS A 829 26.30 -53.54 -31.42
C LYS A 829 25.69 -53.09 -30.10
N THR A 830 25.36 -51.81 -30.04
CA THR A 830 24.50 -51.24 -29.02
C THR A 830 23.04 -51.45 -29.43
N ILE A 831 22.22 -51.91 -28.49
CA ILE A 831 20.79 -52.14 -28.64
C ILE A 831 20.08 -51.21 -27.67
N ALA A 832 19.21 -50.35 -28.17
CA ALA A 832 18.34 -49.54 -27.32
C ALA A 832 17.19 -50.40 -26.75
N VAL A 833 16.96 -50.27 -25.45
CA VAL A 833 15.84 -50.85 -24.71
C VAL A 833 15.07 -49.67 -24.14
N SER A 834 13.85 -49.47 -24.63
CA SER A 834 13.01 -48.35 -24.25
C SER A 834 11.66 -48.84 -23.75
N GLY A 835 10.92 -47.99 -23.04
CA GLY A 835 9.61 -48.36 -22.54
C GLY A 835 8.91 -47.21 -21.84
N THR A 836 7.58 -47.34 -21.71
CA THR A 836 6.77 -46.40 -20.92
C THR A 836 6.12 -47.16 -19.78
N VAL A 837 6.40 -46.76 -18.54
CA VAL A 837 5.80 -47.39 -17.37
C VAL A 837 4.27 -47.18 -17.41
N PRO A 838 3.45 -48.25 -17.40
CA PRO A 838 2.01 -48.13 -17.56
C PRO A 838 1.37 -47.20 -16.53
N GLU A 839 0.33 -46.46 -16.92
CA GLU A 839 -0.41 -45.60 -16.00
C GLU A 839 -1.06 -46.36 -14.84
N SER A 840 -1.25 -47.67 -15.00
CA SER A 840 -1.78 -48.58 -13.98
C SER A 840 -0.75 -49.00 -12.92
N PHE A 841 0.55 -48.69 -13.09
CA PHE A 841 1.62 -49.05 -12.16
C PHE A 841 1.40 -48.39 -10.79
N ARG A 842 1.29 -49.17 -9.72
CA ARG A 842 1.14 -48.66 -8.35
C ARG A 842 2.33 -49.08 -7.49
N GLU A 843 2.50 -48.42 -6.35
CA GLU A 843 3.52 -48.75 -5.34
C GLU A 843 3.51 -50.24 -4.91
N ARG A 844 2.37 -50.94 -5.02
CA ARG A 844 2.26 -52.39 -4.73
C ARG A 844 2.82 -53.30 -5.82
N ASP A 845 2.97 -52.79 -7.03
CA ASP A 845 3.49 -53.52 -8.18
C ASP A 845 5.02 -53.42 -8.26
N SER A 846 5.65 -52.57 -7.41
CA SER A 846 7.10 -52.41 -7.30
C SER A 846 7.74 -53.37 -6.27
N PRO A 847 8.94 -53.92 -6.53
CA PRO A 847 9.75 -53.78 -7.74
C PRO A 847 9.26 -54.70 -8.87
N VAL A 848 9.17 -54.15 -10.08
CA VAL A 848 9.00 -54.96 -11.29
C VAL A 848 10.37 -55.37 -11.82
N GLN A 849 10.49 -56.62 -12.27
CA GLN A 849 11.69 -57.13 -12.92
C GLN A 849 11.38 -57.73 -14.29
N PHE A 850 12.17 -57.34 -15.28
CA PHE A 850 12.23 -57.97 -16.60
C PHE A 850 13.69 -58.10 -17.01
N SER A 851 14.00 -59.01 -17.92
CA SER A 851 15.36 -59.23 -18.40
C SER A 851 15.38 -59.23 -19.92
N ILE A 852 16.42 -58.66 -20.51
CA ILE A 852 16.67 -58.82 -21.94
C ILE A 852 17.54 -60.06 -22.12
N GLN A 853 16.98 -61.06 -22.76
CA GLN A 853 17.63 -62.32 -23.11
C GLN A 853 18.30 -62.16 -24.48
N VAL A 854 19.57 -62.54 -24.55
CA VAL A 854 20.32 -62.66 -25.81
C VAL A 854 20.69 -64.13 -25.99
N SER A 855 20.38 -64.74 -27.12
CA SER A 855 20.65 -66.18 -27.37
C SER A 855 21.03 -66.50 -28.81
N ASP A 856 21.73 -67.62 -29.00
CA ASP A 856 22.00 -68.18 -30.33
C ASP A 856 20.72 -68.83 -30.93
N PRO A 857 20.35 -68.58 -32.20
CA PRO A 857 19.20 -69.18 -32.89
C PRO A 857 19.21 -70.72 -32.96
N GLU A 858 20.34 -71.41 -32.72
CA GLU A 858 20.39 -72.88 -32.60
C GLU A 858 19.91 -73.39 -31.21
N PHE A 859 19.67 -72.51 -30.23
CA PHE A 859 19.20 -72.85 -28.89
C PHE A 859 17.67 -73.03 -28.83
N ASN A 860 17.20 -74.25 -28.55
CA ASN A 860 15.77 -74.60 -28.46
C ASN A 860 15.35 -75.02 -27.03
N GLY A 861 16.07 -74.54 -26.01
CA GLY A 861 15.81 -74.81 -24.59
C GLY A 861 15.20 -73.59 -23.88
N SER A 862 14.37 -73.80 -22.86
CA SER A 862 13.63 -72.69 -22.24
C SER A 862 14.26 -72.02 -21.03
N GLN A 863 15.38 -72.49 -20.45
CA GLN A 863 16.03 -71.83 -19.30
C GLN A 863 17.54 -72.13 -19.19
N SER A 864 18.35 -71.08 -18.96
CA SER A 864 19.74 -71.08 -18.45
C SER A 864 20.68 -72.16 -19.01
N GLY A 865 21.50 -71.80 -19.99
CA GLY A 865 22.59 -72.64 -20.50
C GLY A 865 23.76 -71.80 -21.05
N PRO A 866 24.89 -72.42 -21.44
CA PRO A 866 26.10 -71.74 -21.93
C PRO A 866 25.94 -71.10 -23.32
N HIS A 867 24.69 -70.82 -23.74
CA HIS A 867 24.31 -70.24 -25.04
C HIS A 867 23.39 -69.02 -24.89
N VAL A 868 23.19 -68.53 -23.67
CA VAL A 868 22.25 -67.44 -23.34
C VAL A 868 22.89 -66.49 -22.34
N GLY A 869 22.71 -65.18 -22.54
CA GLY A 869 23.12 -64.11 -21.64
C GLY A 869 21.93 -63.21 -21.29
N TYR A 870 21.93 -62.63 -20.09
CA TYR A 870 20.83 -61.81 -19.57
C TYR A 870 21.33 -60.44 -19.10
N VAL A 871 20.52 -59.41 -19.32
CA VAL A 871 20.64 -58.11 -18.65
C VAL A 871 19.35 -57.81 -17.90
N ASP A 872 19.44 -57.67 -16.59
CA ASP A 872 18.27 -57.50 -15.73
C ASP A 872 17.86 -56.02 -15.62
N PHE A 873 16.57 -55.74 -15.56
CA PHE A 873 16.01 -54.42 -15.36
C PHE A 873 15.09 -54.46 -14.15
N THR A 874 15.34 -53.59 -13.18
CA THR A 874 14.49 -53.43 -11.99
C THR A 874 13.87 -52.04 -12.00
N VAL A 875 12.54 -51.97 -12.01
CA VAL A 875 11.78 -50.71 -11.95
C VAL A 875 11.26 -50.51 -10.52
N THR A 876 11.78 -49.49 -9.84
CA THR A 876 11.40 -49.14 -8.46
C THR A 876 10.59 -47.84 -8.42
N ASP A 877 9.52 -47.82 -7.61
CA ASP A 877 8.73 -46.60 -7.35
C ASP A 877 9.45 -45.74 -6.29
N ASP A 878 9.89 -44.53 -6.65
CA ASP A 878 10.39 -43.52 -5.71
C ASP A 878 9.49 -42.28 -5.74
N PRO A 879 8.49 -42.20 -4.84
CA PRO A 879 7.46 -41.17 -4.88
C PRO A 879 7.95 -39.79 -4.42
N PHE A 880 9.12 -39.66 -3.79
CA PHE A 880 9.57 -38.39 -3.20
C PHE A 880 10.72 -37.73 -3.97
N LEU A 881 11.68 -38.51 -4.48
CA LEU A 881 12.82 -37.95 -5.23
C LEU A 881 12.56 -37.90 -6.74
N GLY A 882 11.81 -38.86 -7.31
CA GLY A 882 11.66 -39.00 -8.77
C GLY A 882 10.94 -37.83 -9.46
N ARG A 883 9.83 -37.33 -8.89
CA ARG A 883 9.08 -36.19 -9.46
C ARG A 883 9.80 -34.85 -9.28
N ALA A 884 10.53 -34.69 -8.17
CA ALA A 884 11.30 -33.49 -7.91
C ALA A 884 12.56 -33.42 -8.78
N LEU A 885 13.23 -34.56 -9.02
CA LEU A 885 14.39 -34.64 -9.89
C LEU A 885 14.04 -34.55 -11.38
N ASP A 886 12.95 -35.13 -11.88
CA ASP A 886 12.58 -35.02 -13.31
C ASP A 886 12.20 -33.58 -13.69
N VAL A 887 11.53 -32.85 -12.79
CA VAL A 887 11.27 -31.42 -12.95
C VAL A 887 12.57 -30.61 -12.84
N ALA A 888 13.47 -30.96 -11.91
CA ALA A 888 14.76 -30.27 -11.79
C ALA A 888 15.70 -30.54 -12.98
N LEU A 889 15.76 -31.76 -13.49
CA LEU A 889 16.57 -32.15 -14.66
C LEU A 889 16.02 -31.54 -15.96
N LYS A 890 14.70 -31.48 -16.16
CA LYS A 890 14.11 -30.76 -17.30
C LYS A 890 14.30 -29.24 -17.25
N ILE A 891 14.45 -28.67 -16.04
CA ILE A 891 14.81 -27.25 -15.85
C ILE A 891 16.32 -27.04 -16.05
N LEU A 892 17.16 -28.05 -15.76
CA LEU A 892 18.62 -28.00 -15.88
C LEU A 892 19.16 -28.39 -17.27
N GLU A 893 18.47 -29.22 -18.06
CA GLU A 893 18.81 -29.54 -19.46
C GLU A 893 18.68 -28.34 -20.41
N GLY A 894 18.14 -27.21 -19.94
CA GLY A 894 18.02 -25.98 -20.71
C GLY A 894 19.18 -24.99 -20.59
N ARG A 895 20.09 -25.10 -19.60
CA ARG A 895 21.18 -24.12 -19.41
C ARG A 895 22.36 -24.71 -18.64
N GLU A 896 23.40 -25.12 -19.36
CA GLU A 896 24.76 -25.16 -18.80
C GLU A 896 25.28 -23.72 -18.67
N LEU A 897 25.33 -23.20 -17.44
CA LEU A 897 26.10 -22.00 -17.11
C LEU A 897 27.38 -22.46 -16.40
N GLU A 898 28.49 -22.43 -17.13
CA GLU A 898 29.82 -22.52 -16.55
C GLU A 898 30.07 -21.34 -15.60
N SER A 899 30.52 -21.66 -14.38
CA SER A 899 30.96 -20.68 -13.40
C SER A 899 32.36 -20.14 -13.75
N PRO A 900 32.57 -18.81 -13.78
CA PRO A 900 33.90 -18.27 -13.89
C PRO A 900 34.53 -18.14 -12.49
N VAL A 901 35.75 -18.66 -12.39
CA VAL A 901 36.78 -18.39 -11.37
C VAL A 901 36.91 -19.37 -10.19
N SER A 902 38.09 -19.98 -10.16
CA SER A 902 38.67 -20.86 -9.14
C SER A 902 39.34 -20.08 -7.99
N TRP A 903 38.91 -20.27 -6.74
CA TRP A 903 39.80 -20.12 -5.58
C TRP A 903 39.56 -21.26 -4.59
N GLY A 904 40.65 -21.87 -4.16
CA GLY A 904 40.68 -23.02 -3.26
C GLY A 904 40.51 -22.66 -1.78
N ASN A 905 40.17 -23.72 -1.05
CA ASN A 905 40.02 -23.93 0.38
C ASN A 905 38.67 -23.59 1.05
N SER A 906 38.16 -24.64 1.70
CA SER A 906 36.85 -24.86 2.29
C SER A 906 36.50 -23.92 3.44
N ILE A 907 35.33 -23.30 3.35
CA ILE A 907 34.57 -22.79 4.50
C ILE A 907 33.17 -23.39 4.44
N THR A 908 32.77 -23.95 5.58
CA THR A 908 31.53 -24.69 5.82
C THR A 908 30.29 -23.81 5.59
N ILE A 909 29.42 -24.28 4.71
CA ILE A 909 28.11 -23.71 4.36
C ILE A 909 27.13 -23.95 5.53
N PRO A 910 26.47 -22.90 6.07
CA PRO A 910 25.02 -23.06 6.29
C PRO A 910 24.18 -21.76 6.19
N PHE A 911 24.53 -20.74 5.39
CA PHE A 911 23.68 -19.54 5.25
C PHE A 911 22.91 -19.43 3.92
N PHE A 912 23.38 -20.08 2.85
CA PHE A 912 22.70 -20.03 1.55
C PHE A 912 21.59 -21.08 1.39
N LEU A 913 21.60 -22.16 2.18
CA LEU A 913 20.57 -23.20 2.14
C LEU A 913 19.30 -22.82 2.88
N ILE A 914 19.37 -21.80 3.75
CA ILE A 914 18.22 -21.35 4.53
C ILE A 914 17.14 -20.80 3.57
N PRO A 915 17.37 -19.76 2.74
CA PRO A 915 16.31 -19.24 1.85
C PRO A 915 15.68 -20.29 0.92
N VAL A 916 16.50 -21.24 0.43
CA VAL A 916 16.05 -22.32 -0.46
C VAL A 916 15.18 -23.33 0.29
N PHE A 917 15.59 -23.75 1.49
CA PHE A 917 14.79 -24.62 2.36
C PHE A 917 13.48 -23.95 2.76
N TRP A 918 13.49 -22.65 3.04
CA TRP A 918 12.31 -21.85 3.36
C TRP A 918 11.31 -21.77 2.20
N ALA A 919 11.79 -21.46 0.99
CA ALA A 919 10.95 -21.45 -0.21
C ALA A 919 10.33 -22.82 -0.48
N SER A 920 11.11 -23.89 -0.28
CA SER A 920 10.66 -25.28 -0.44
C SER A 920 9.55 -25.64 0.56
N LEU A 921 9.72 -25.27 1.83
CA LEU A 921 8.75 -25.59 2.89
C LEU A 921 7.42 -24.83 2.72
N VAL A 922 7.48 -23.56 2.31
CA VAL A 922 6.29 -22.75 2.01
C VAL A 922 5.55 -23.29 0.80
N MET A 923 6.27 -23.67 -0.26
CA MET A 923 5.67 -24.28 -1.45
C MET A 923 4.99 -25.62 -1.14
N VAL A 924 5.62 -26.49 -0.34
CA VAL A 924 5.03 -27.77 0.09
C VAL A 924 3.76 -27.56 0.93
N LEU A 925 3.77 -26.59 1.86
CA LEU A 925 2.59 -26.26 2.67
C LEU A 925 1.47 -25.63 1.83
N TRP A 926 1.78 -24.78 0.86
CA TRP A 926 0.80 -24.24 -0.09
C TRP A 926 0.19 -25.33 -0.96
N SER A 927 1.00 -26.26 -1.48
CA SER A 927 0.50 -27.41 -2.24
C SER A 927 -0.35 -28.34 -1.36
N MET A 928 -0.02 -28.54 -0.08
CA MET A 928 -0.89 -29.29 0.85
C MET A 928 -2.24 -28.59 1.09
N VAL A 929 -2.26 -27.26 1.21
CA VAL A 929 -3.51 -26.49 1.36
C VAL A 929 -4.36 -26.55 0.09
N GLU A 930 -3.75 -26.51 -1.08
CA GLU A 930 -4.46 -26.68 -2.36
C GLU A 930 -4.95 -28.11 -2.57
N TRP A 931 -4.19 -29.12 -2.10
CA TRP A 931 -4.57 -30.52 -2.15
C TRP A 931 -5.72 -30.87 -1.18
N LEU A 932 -5.85 -30.16 -0.06
CA LEU A 932 -6.96 -30.33 0.89
C LEU A 932 -8.25 -29.62 0.47
N ASN A 933 -8.16 -28.66 -0.47
CA ASN A 933 -9.28 -27.84 -0.93
C ASN A 933 -10.44 -28.62 -1.60
N PRO A 934 -10.22 -29.74 -2.33
CA PRO A 934 -11.31 -30.55 -2.89
C PRO A 934 -12.01 -31.46 -1.87
N LEU A 935 -11.40 -31.73 -0.70
CA LEU A 935 -11.91 -32.69 0.30
C LEU A 935 -12.99 -32.12 1.23
N ARG A 936 -13.36 -30.84 1.08
CA ARG A 936 -14.35 -30.18 1.96
C ARG A 936 -15.29 -29.28 1.17
N LYS A 937 -16.15 -29.89 0.35
CA LYS A 937 -17.05 -29.18 -0.56
C LYS A 937 -18.29 -28.51 0.09
N ASP A 938 -18.55 -28.74 1.38
CA ASP A 938 -19.84 -28.35 1.97
C ASP A 938 -19.79 -27.26 3.06
N ILE A 939 -18.64 -26.67 3.41
CA ILE A 939 -18.58 -25.62 4.45
C ILE A 939 -17.52 -24.55 4.12
N ALA A 940 -18.00 -23.33 3.85
CA ALA A 940 -17.31 -22.03 3.75
C ALA A 940 -16.82 -21.53 2.37
N GLY A 941 -17.09 -20.24 2.11
CA GLY A 941 -16.86 -19.52 0.85
C GLY A 941 -15.41 -19.19 0.52
N SER A 942 -15.21 -18.56 -0.66
CA SER A 942 -13.93 -18.44 -1.39
C SER A 942 -12.75 -17.83 -0.63
N ASP A 943 -12.97 -17.17 0.51
CA ASP A 943 -11.91 -16.50 1.28
C ASP A 943 -11.15 -17.43 2.25
N TRP A 944 -11.56 -18.68 2.38
CA TRP A 944 -10.94 -19.60 3.35
C TRP A 944 -9.53 -20.04 2.95
N SER A 945 -9.28 -20.30 1.66
CA SER A 945 -7.97 -20.78 1.18
C SER A 945 -6.88 -19.71 1.31
N THR A 946 -7.20 -18.45 1.02
CA THR A 946 -6.29 -17.31 1.13
C THR A 946 -5.91 -17.05 2.58
N ASN A 947 -6.88 -17.09 3.50
CA ASN A 947 -6.63 -16.92 4.93
C ASN A 947 -5.79 -18.05 5.52
N LEU A 948 -6.00 -19.31 5.09
CA LEU A 948 -5.21 -20.45 5.57
C LEU A 948 -3.75 -20.40 5.09
N LYS A 949 -3.53 -19.93 3.85
CA LYS A 949 -2.19 -19.70 3.27
C LYS A 949 -1.42 -18.60 4.02
N TRP A 950 -2.11 -17.57 4.50
CA TRP A 950 -1.52 -16.52 5.32
C TRP A 950 -1.19 -17.01 6.74
N VAL A 951 -2.12 -17.73 7.39
CA VAL A 951 -1.90 -18.27 8.74
C VAL A 951 -0.77 -19.30 8.77
N SER A 952 -0.60 -20.13 7.73
CA SER A 952 0.54 -21.06 7.65
C SER A 952 1.87 -20.34 7.48
N THR A 953 1.92 -19.28 6.65
CA THR A 953 3.13 -18.47 6.44
C THR A 953 3.55 -17.76 7.74
N VAL A 954 2.59 -17.16 8.45
CA VAL A 954 2.81 -16.50 9.75
C VAL A 954 3.18 -17.51 10.83
N GLY A 955 2.56 -18.69 10.83
CA GLY A 955 2.84 -19.76 11.78
C GLY A 955 4.27 -20.32 11.66
N VAL A 956 4.77 -20.53 10.44
CA VAL A 956 6.15 -20.97 10.19
C VAL A 956 7.14 -19.87 10.60
N PHE A 957 6.81 -18.60 10.35
CA PHE A 957 7.64 -17.47 10.77
C PHE A 957 7.73 -17.36 12.30
N LEU A 958 6.61 -17.48 13.01
CA LEU A 958 6.55 -17.48 14.47
C LEU A 958 7.24 -18.69 15.10
N PHE A 959 7.05 -19.90 14.54
CA PHE A 959 7.70 -21.11 15.03
C PHE A 959 9.22 -20.99 14.92
N THR A 960 9.72 -20.40 13.83
CA THR A 960 11.17 -20.24 13.64
C THR A 960 11.76 -19.12 14.50
N TYR A 961 10.99 -18.06 14.78
CA TYR A 961 11.34 -17.03 15.77
C TYR A 961 11.36 -17.55 17.22
N ILE A 962 10.62 -18.63 17.51
CA ILE A 962 10.62 -19.29 18.83
C ILE A 962 11.75 -20.32 18.95
N VAL A 963 12.20 -20.90 17.82
CA VAL A 963 13.27 -21.91 17.78
C VAL A 963 14.67 -21.28 17.68
N LEU A 964 14.79 -20.09 17.08
CA LEU A 964 15.97 -19.22 17.14
C LEU A 964 16.01 -18.44 18.46
#